data_AF-A0A316S6P9-F1
#
_entry.id   AF-A0A316S6P9-F1
#
_cell.length_a   1.000
_cell.length_b   1.000
_cell.length_c   1.000
_cell.angle_alpha   90.00
_cell.angle_beta   90.00
_cell.angle_gamma   90.00
#
_symmetry.space_group_name_H-M   'P 1'
#
loop_
_entity.id
_entity.type
_entity.pdbx_description
1 polymer ?
#
loop_
_entity_poly.entity_id
_entity_poly.type
_entity_poly.pdbx_seq_one_letter_code
_entity_poly.pdbx_strand_id
1 'polypeptide(L)'
;MKKMNLKKLLCLTAAVLLLAGALVVPTGASSAYQTYTYSIGGTALYSPDAYTATKAVGASEMGLESLLPEDAAADSTLGKLNNPSDLVTDKAKNVYIADTGNNRILVLDRYYKLKRVINTFTNSEGVPDALAAPQGVFVSEPNKTYPERLIWVCDTANYRIVVFNEQGEFQRIIEEPESTLFDRSSVYKPIAIAVDEYNRLYVVSSTTYQGIIVMTDDGTFTGFIGAQVQSLSAWQIIWRRFQTKEQRENSEKVITTEFNNISINPNKNLVYATTSSIKDADVESSIRGSDKSGKYSPVKLLNANGTEIMRRNGFWIPAGEVDYSSKSTDDITGPSTIVDVAVGPEDTWSMIDSKRNRVYTYDFDGNLLFAFGDNGTMLGNLGENGIKAIAYQGDVMLLLDKTNNNITVFRRTEYGDLLLSAIAAESTQEYDKAINLWTKVLQRNSNFDTAYVGIGQAMYRNKDYVNSLSYFESAYDTTNWSNSYREIRKEWMSTYFLVLLLIVVAVIVGVVLFFRTMGKINRRVAVSGKKRTFWQEVAYGFHVIFHPFDGFWDLKHEKRGSVRASLFFIALAIATFYYQAIGQGYLLNPRNRYSSLWAQLIGVVVPLFLFVLANWCLTTLFDGEGSFKDVFIACSYSLTPIPLLVIPATIYSNFCVSAETDIIGFIGTLAFIWLGILVFFGTMVTHDYSLGKNFITILGTLIAMVFIMFIAVLFTTLIGKIVSLITNIVTEIQYRM
;
A
#
# COMPACT_ATOMS: atom_id res chain seq x y z
N MET A 1 4.35 59.69 -40.97
CA MET A 1 3.87 58.64 -40.05
C MET A 1 2.91 57.72 -40.79
N LYS A 2 3.35 56.52 -41.20
CA LYS A 2 2.47 55.53 -41.84
C LYS A 2 1.50 54.99 -40.79
N LYS A 3 0.19 55.11 -41.02
CA LYS A 3 -0.87 54.56 -40.16
C LYS A 3 -0.60 53.08 -39.91
N MET A 4 -0.17 52.75 -38.70
CA MET A 4 -0.03 51.36 -38.28
C MET A 4 -1.42 50.73 -38.27
N ASN A 5 -1.61 49.69 -39.09
CA ASN A 5 -2.90 49.03 -39.28
C ASN A 5 -3.40 48.49 -37.93
N LEU A 6 -4.64 48.80 -37.56
CA LEU A 6 -5.24 48.46 -36.25
C LEU A 6 -5.09 46.97 -35.90
N LYS A 7 -5.11 46.08 -36.91
CA LYS A 7 -4.84 44.65 -36.75
C LYS A 7 -3.41 44.34 -36.27
N LYS A 8 -2.41 45.08 -36.77
CA LYS A 8 -1.01 44.92 -36.33
C LYS A 8 -0.79 45.46 -34.92
N LEU A 9 -1.47 46.54 -34.55
CA LEU A 9 -1.44 47.06 -33.18
C LEU A 9 -2.08 46.05 -32.21
N LEU A 10 -3.24 45.48 -32.57
CA LEU A 10 -3.92 44.43 -31.80
C LEU A 10 -3.08 43.16 -31.64
N CYS A 11 -2.44 42.69 -32.72
CA CYS A 11 -1.53 41.53 -32.65
C CYS A 11 -0.30 41.83 -31.79
N LEU A 12 0.26 43.05 -31.85
CA LEU A 12 1.40 43.43 -31.04
C LEU A 12 1.02 43.54 -29.55
N THR A 13 -0.14 44.11 -29.23
CA THR A 13 -0.64 44.15 -27.84
C THR A 13 -1.00 42.76 -27.33
N ALA A 14 -1.56 41.88 -28.15
CA ALA A 14 -1.83 40.49 -27.77
C ALA A 14 -0.53 39.71 -27.54
N ALA A 15 0.50 39.91 -28.39
CA ALA A 15 1.81 39.30 -28.21
C ALA A 15 2.52 39.83 -26.96
N VAL A 16 2.42 41.13 -26.66
CA VAL A 16 2.99 41.73 -25.43
C VAL A 16 2.24 41.25 -24.19
N LEU A 17 0.91 41.08 -24.24
CA LEU A 17 0.13 40.50 -23.14
C LEU A 17 0.43 39.01 -22.92
N LEU A 18 0.65 38.24 -24.00
CA LEU A 18 1.09 36.84 -23.94
C LEU A 18 2.53 36.70 -23.40
N LEU A 19 3.44 37.60 -23.78
CA LEU A 19 4.80 37.65 -23.25
C LEU A 19 4.84 38.16 -21.82
N ALA A 20 4.01 39.14 -21.45
CA ALA A 20 3.86 39.60 -20.08
C ALA A 20 3.27 38.50 -19.19
N GLY A 21 2.28 37.73 -19.68
CA GLY A 21 1.74 36.56 -18.99
C GLY A 21 2.74 35.40 -18.86
N ALA A 22 3.69 35.26 -19.79
CA ALA A 22 4.76 34.26 -19.72
C ALA A 22 5.94 34.67 -18.83
N LEU A 23 6.04 35.97 -18.46
CA LEU A 23 7.11 36.51 -17.61
C LEU A 23 6.67 36.79 -16.16
N VAL A 24 5.39 36.61 -15.83
CA VAL A 24 4.97 36.51 -14.43
C VAL A 24 5.37 35.12 -13.92
N VAL A 25 6.62 34.98 -13.50
CA VAL A 25 6.97 33.91 -12.57
C VAL A 25 6.18 34.22 -11.30
N PRO A 26 5.22 33.38 -10.87
CA PRO A 26 4.60 33.57 -9.58
C PRO A 26 5.74 33.46 -8.57
N THR A 27 6.12 34.57 -7.96
CA THR A 27 6.95 34.57 -6.76
C THR A 27 6.06 34.08 -5.62
N GLY A 28 5.71 32.79 -5.64
CA GLY A 28 5.24 32.11 -4.45
C GLY A 28 6.41 32.14 -3.48
N ALA A 29 6.16 32.58 -2.25
CA ALA A 29 7.10 32.33 -1.16
C ALA A 29 7.37 30.82 -1.15
N SER A 30 8.64 30.42 -1.20
CA SER A 30 9.02 29.01 -1.04
C SER A 30 8.38 28.51 0.25
N SER A 31 7.53 27.48 0.18
CA SER A 31 7.02 26.84 1.39
C SER A 31 8.15 26.07 2.05
N ALA A 32 8.18 26.03 3.37
CA ALA A 32 9.18 25.25 4.11
C ALA A 32 9.00 23.74 3.86
N TYR A 33 7.76 23.30 3.69
CA TYR A 33 7.40 21.92 3.39
C TYR A 33 6.15 21.89 2.50
N GLN A 34 5.85 20.73 1.94
CA GLN A 34 4.63 20.51 1.19
C GLN A 34 3.80 19.43 1.88
N THR A 35 2.52 19.68 2.09
CA THR A 35 1.58 18.64 2.54
C THR A 35 1.18 17.74 1.37
N TYR A 36 1.06 16.44 1.62
CA TYR A 36 0.72 15.46 0.60
C TYR A 36 -0.01 14.24 1.18
N THR A 37 -0.57 13.43 0.29
CA THR A 37 -1.13 12.10 0.53
C THR A 37 -0.56 11.13 -0.50
N TYR A 38 -0.98 9.86 -0.52
CA TYR A 38 -0.58 8.93 -1.58
C TYR A 38 -1.77 8.54 -2.45
N SER A 39 -1.51 8.40 -3.75
CA SER A 39 -2.45 7.72 -4.63
C SER A 39 -2.56 6.25 -4.25
N ILE A 40 -3.60 5.58 -4.74
CA ILE A 40 -3.68 4.10 -4.70
C ILE A 40 -2.48 3.42 -5.42
N GLY A 41 -1.75 4.14 -6.26
CA GLY A 41 -0.52 3.69 -6.92
C GLY A 41 0.75 3.85 -6.08
N GLY A 42 0.67 4.56 -4.94
CA GLY A 42 1.79 4.81 -4.03
C GLY A 42 2.58 6.07 -4.36
N THR A 43 2.16 6.82 -5.37
CA THR A 43 2.78 8.10 -5.73
C THR A 43 2.31 9.21 -4.80
N ALA A 44 3.23 10.05 -4.33
CA ALA A 44 2.87 11.24 -3.55
C ALA A 44 1.99 12.22 -4.36
N LEU A 45 0.90 12.68 -3.75
CA LEU A 45 -0.07 13.63 -4.29
C LEU A 45 -0.11 14.86 -3.37
N TYR A 46 0.36 15.99 -3.88
CA TYR A 46 0.39 17.23 -3.10
C TYR A 46 -1.02 17.77 -2.82
N SER A 47 -1.20 18.31 -1.62
CA SER A 47 -2.45 18.86 -1.12
C SER A 47 -2.22 20.25 -0.50
N PRO A 48 -3.29 21.03 -0.28
CA PRO A 48 -3.22 22.20 0.58
C PRO A 48 -2.74 21.82 1.99
N ASP A 49 -2.05 22.74 2.66
CA ASP A 49 -1.49 22.43 3.96
C ASP A 49 -2.58 22.17 4.99
N ALA A 50 -2.52 21.01 5.65
CA ALA A 50 -3.43 20.68 6.75
C ALA A 50 -3.01 21.37 8.06
N TYR A 51 -1.70 21.61 8.20
CA TYR A 51 -1.09 22.35 9.29
C TYR A 51 -0.07 23.34 8.75
N THR A 52 0.01 24.52 9.36
CA THR A 52 1.02 25.55 9.06
C THR A 52 1.85 25.86 10.30
N ALA A 53 3.17 25.90 10.16
CA ALA A 53 4.06 26.33 11.23
C ALA A 53 3.83 27.81 11.57
N THR A 54 3.67 28.10 12.87
CA THR A 54 3.38 29.47 13.37
C THR A 54 4.56 30.08 14.11
N LYS A 55 5.36 29.26 14.79
CA LYS A 55 6.58 29.67 15.49
C LYS A 55 7.44 28.47 15.86
N ALA A 56 8.73 28.71 16.01
CA ALA A 56 9.63 27.84 16.76
C ALA A 56 9.84 28.46 18.14
N VAL A 57 9.66 27.68 19.19
CA VAL A 57 9.80 28.10 20.59
C VAL A 57 11.14 27.54 21.07
N GLY A 58 12.16 28.38 21.11
CA GLY A 58 13.48 28.05 21.63
C GLY A 58 13.65 28.46 23.08
N ALA A 59 14.91 28.45 23.55
CA ALA A 59 15.28 28.77 24.92
C ALA A 59 14.79 30.15 25.40
N SER A 60 14.96 31.19 24.57
CA SER A 60 14.54 32.57 24.86
C SER A 60 13.03 32.69 24.94
N GLU A 61 12.29 32.08 24.02
CA GLU A 61 10.82 32.07 24.05
C GLU A 61 10.30 31.32 25.27
N MET A 62 10.96 30.25 25.70
CA MET A 62 10.61 29.51 26.91
C MET A 62 11.01 30.25 28.20
N GLY A 63 12.00 31.15 28.14
CA GLY A 63 12.57 31.80 29.32
C GLY A 63 13.58 30.91 30.06
N LEU A 64 14.22 29.95 29.38
CA LEU A 64 15.19 29.04 30.00
C LEU A 64 16.49 29.73 30.41
N GLU A 65 16.81 30.88 29.82
CA GLU A 65 17.99 31.67 30.18
C GLU A 65 18.01 32.06 31.66
N SER A 66 16.85 32.17 32.31
CA SER A 66 16.77 32.44 33.75
C SER A 66 17.27 31.27 34.63
N LEU A 67 17.55 30.11 34.04
CA LEU A 67 18.09 28.94 34.72
C LEU A 67 19.61 28.89 34.69
N LEU A 68 20.28 29.82 33.99
CA LEU A 68 21.73 29.93 33.99
C LEU A 68 22.20 30.58 35.31
N PRO A 69 23.11 29.94 36.06
CA PRO A 69 23.86 30.60 37.12
C PRO A 69 24.65 31.82 36.59
N GLU A 70 24.90 32.81 37.44
CA GLU A 70 25.68 34.01 37.06
C GLU A 70 27.11 33.66 36.61
N ASP A 71 27.67 32.56 37.11
CA ASP A 71 29.01 32.03 36.83
C ASP A 71 29.01 30.87 35.81
N ALA A 72 27.88 30.65 35.12
CA ALA A 72 27.77 29.57 34.14
C ALA A 72 28.79 29.72 33.01
N ALA A 73 29.46 28.61 32.68
CA ALA A 73 30.34 28.53 31.52
C ALA A 73 29.57 28.89 30.23
N ALA A 74 30.26 29.51 29.26
CA ALA A 74 29.65 29.99 28.02
C ALA A 74 29.00 28.87 27.18
N ASP A 75 29.39 27.61 27.39
CA ASP A 75 28.87 26.41 26.73
C ASP A 75 27.81 25.67 27.56
N SER A 76 27.40 26.20 28.72
CA SER A 76 26.40 25.60 29.59
C SER A 76 25.09 25.32 28.86
N THR A 77 24.57 24.11 29.06
CA THR A 77 23.31 23.66 28.46
C THR A 77 22.09 23.94 29.34
N LEU A 78 22.27 24.43 30.57
CA LEU A 78 21.16 24.68 31.51
C LEU A 78 20.18 25.75 31.02
N GLY A 79 20.68 26.73 30.25
CA GLY A 79 19.88 27.80 29.65
C GLY A 79 19.13 27.42 28.37
N LYS A 80 19.22 26.16 27.91
CA LYS A 80 18.57 25.67 26.67
C LYS A 80 18.11 24.22 26.85
N LEU A 81 17.42 23.66 25.86
CA LEU A 81 17.20 22.21 25.82
C LEU A 81 18.51 21.48 25.47
N ASN A 82 18.67 20.27 26.00
CA ASN A 82 19.81 19.41 25.74
C ASN A 82 19.36 17.97 25.53
N ASN A 83 19.36 17.55 24.27
CA ASN A 83 18.98 16.19 23.86
C ASN A 83 17.62 15.75 24.44
N PRO A 84 16.56 16.59 24.32
CA PRO A 84 15.27 16.29 24.92
C PRO A 84 14.64 15.06 24.25
N SER A 85 13.99 14.21 25.02
CA SER A 85 13.55 12.88 24.54
C SER A 85 12.05 12.76 24.32
N ASP A 86 11.25 13.55 25.02
CA ASP A 86 9.80 13.37 25.09
C ASP A 86 9.07 14.70 25.40
N LEU A 87 7.81 14.78 24.98
CA LEU A 87 6.95 15.94 25.03
C LEU A 87 5.50 15.52 25.20
N VAL A 88 4.82 16.00 26.25
CA VAL A 88 3.38 15.79 26.45
C VAL A 88 2.66 17.06 26.85
N THR A 89 1.33 17.07 26.73
CA THR A 89 0.48 18.20 27.12
C THR A 89 -0.71 17.75 27.94
N ASP A 90 -1.18 18.62 28.84
CA ASP A 90 -2.38 18.36 29.64
C ASP A 90 -3.64 19.06 29.07
N LYS A 91 -4.82 18.78 29.64
CA LYS A 91 -6.08 19.43 29.28
C LYS A 91 -6.09 20.93 29.57
N ALA A 92 -5.25 21.42 30.48
CA ALA A 92 -5.04 22.84 30.75
C ALA A 92 -4.09 23.51 29.72
N LYS A 93 -3.61 22.74 28.73
CA LYS A 93 -2.67 23.13 27.68
C LYS A 93 -1.27 23.44 28.17
N ASN A 94 -0.89 23.04 29.39
CA ASN A 94 0.52 23.08 29.80
C ASN A 94 1.33 22.05 29.01
N VAL A 95 2.62 22.30 28.86
CA VAL A 95 3.55 21.47 28.08
C VAL A 95 4.64 20.95 29.00
N TYR A 96 4.91 19.65 28.93
CA TYR A 96 5.89 18.95 29.77
C TYR A 96 6.96 18.35 28.87
N ILE A 97 8.23 18.64 29.16
CA ILE A 97 9.36 18.21 28.33
C ILE A 97 10.34 17.42 29.19
N ALA A 98 10.70 16.23 28.75
CA ALA A 98 11.83 15.49 29.30
C ALA A 98 13.13 16.03 28.67
N ASP A 99 13.82 16.91 29.39
CA ASP A 99 15.09 17.51 28.96
C ASP A 99 16.25 16.63 29.45
N THR A 100 16.37 15.45 28.83
CA THR A 100 17.18 14.31 29.29
C THR A 100 18.63 14.68 29.58
N GLY A 101 19.29 15.41 28.67
CA GLY A 101 20.69 15.78 28.83
C GLY A 101 20.95 16.77 29.96
N ASN A 102 19.91 17.43 30.48
CA ASN A 102 19.96 18.31 31.63
C ASN A 102 19.33 17.70 32.90
N ASN A 103 18.97 16.41 32.89
CA ASN A 103 18.43 15.68 34.04
C ASN A 103 17.19 16.35 34.68
N ARG A 104 16.26 16.85 33.86
CA ARG A 104 15.10 17.61 34.36
C ARG A 104 13.84 17.42 33.52
N ILE A 105 12.70 17.67 34.14
CA ILE A 105 11.43 17.90 33.46
C ILE A 105 11.12 19.40 33.49
N LEU A 106 10.84 19.97 32.32
CA LEU A 106 10.38 21.35 32.18
C LEU A 106 8.86 21.38 32.09
N VAL A 107 8.22 22.19 32.93
CA VAL A 107 6.78 22.45 32.86
C VAL A 107 6.59 23.86 32.33
N LEU A 108 6.03 23.97 31.14
CA LEU A 108 5.70 25.22 30.48
C LEU A 108 4.19 25.47 30.57
N ASP A 109 3.79 26.73 30.62
CA ASP A 109 2.40 27.12 30.50
C ASP A 109 1.87 26.98 29.06
N ARG A 110 0.59 27.31 28.87
CA ARG A 110 -0.07 27.28 27.55
C ARG A 110 0.51 28.25 26.51
N TYR A 111 1.37 29.18 26.90
CA TYR A 111 2.08 30.11 26.03
C TYR A 111 3.55 29.74 25.86
N TYR A 112 3.92 28.54 26.31
CA TYR A 112 5.25 27.96 26.28
C TYR A 112 6.26 28.66 27.19
N LYS A 113 5.80 29.41 28.19
CA LYS A 113 6.68 30.05 29.18
C LYS A 113 6.96 29.11 30.34
N LEU A 114 8.21 29.08 30.80
CA LEU A 114 8.62 28.26 31.92
C LEU A 114 7.80 28.59 33.17
N LYS A 115 7.10 27.57 33.69
CA LYS A 115 6.33 27.64 34.94
C LYS A 115 7.10 26.99 36.08
N ARG A 116 7.78 25.88 35.80
CA ARG A 116 8.48 25.08 36.82
C ARG A 116 9.52 24.15 36.20
N VAL A 117 10.55 23.84 36.97
CA VAL A 117 11.55 22.81 36.70
C VAL A 117 11.45 21.74 37.78
N ILE A 118 11.45 20.47 37.38
CA ILE A 118 11.56 19.32 38.29
C ILE A 118 12.88 18.63 37.98
N ASN A 119 13.81 18.63 38.92
CA ASN A 119 15.14 18.01 38.78
C ASN A 119 15.60 17.31 40.06
N THR A 120 15.25 17.87 41.22
CA THR A 120 15.50 17.31 42.54
C THR A 120 14.21 17.24 43.35
N PHE A 121 14.19 16.34 44.33
CA PHE A 121 13.09 16.16 45.25
C PHE A 121 13.56 15.52 46.56
N THR A 122 12.66 15.43 47.54
CA THR A 122 12.90 14.69 48.78
C THR A 122 12.10 13.40 48.72
N ASN A 123 12.76 12.25 48.82
CA ASN A 123 12.10 10.95 48.74
C ASN A 123 11.29 10.64 50.03
N SER A 124 10.63 9.48 50.05
CA SER A 124 9.82 9.03 51.19
C SER A 124 10.59 8.87 52.50
N GLU A 125 11.91 8.77 52.44
CA GLU A 125 12.80 8.66 53.61
C GLU A 125 13.32 10.02 54.11
N GLY A 126 12.91 11.13 53.47
CA GLY A 126 13.40 12.47 53.81
C GLY A 126 14.78 12.78 53.22
N VAL A 127 15.29 11.97 52.29
CA VAL A 127 16.61 12.12 51.69
C VAL A 127 16.51 12.90 50.37
N PRO A 128 17.38 13.91 50.13
CA PRO A 128 17.47 14.57 48.83
C PRO A 128 17.83 13.58 47.72
N ASP A 129 17.08 13.64 46.64
CA ASP A 129 17.20 12.76 45.47
C ASP A 129 17.05 13.60 44.19
N ALA A 130 17.50 13.05 43.06
CA ALA A 130 17.52 13.75 41.78
C ALA A 130 17.15 12.82 40.61
N LEU A 131 16.55 13.40 39.58
CA LEU A 131 16.34 12.73 38.31
C LEU A 131 17.70 12.53 37.60
N ALA A 132 17.81 11.45 36.85
CA ALA A 132 18.97 11.10 36.03
C ALA A 132 18.51 10.60 34.65
N ALA A 133 18.84 11.39 33.62
CA ALA A 133 18.48 11.15 32.23
C ALA A 133 17.01 10.72 32.05
N PRO A 134 16.02 11.52 32.52
CA PRO A 134 14.63 11.16 32.34
C PRO A 134 14.28 11.13 30.85
N GLN A 135 13.74 10.01 30.36
CA GLN A 135 13.42 9.86 28.92
C GLN A 135 11.94 9.93 28.58
N GLY A 136 11.06 9.61 29.52
CA GLY A 136 9.61 9.57 29.30
C GLY A 136 8.89 10.41 30.33
N VAL A 137 7.86 11.15 29.90
CA VAL A 137 7.00 11.92 30.79
C VAL A 137 5.55 11.72 30.38
N PHE A 138 4.68 11.43 31.35
CA PHE A 138 3.24 11.31 31.12
C PHE A 138 2.48 12.10 32.17
N VAL A 139 1.31 12.60 31.80
CA VAL A 139 0.47 13.40 32.69
C VAL A 139 -0.93 12.78 32.74
N SER A 140 -1.30 12.25 33.90
CA SER A 140 -2.62 11.67 34.11
C SER A 140 -3.57 12.74 34.65
N GLU A 141 -4.74 12.85 34.02
CA GLU A 141 -5.78 13.77 34.46
C GLU A 141 -6.45 13.29 35.76
N PRO A 142 -7.02 14.21 36.55
CA PRO A 142 -7.80 13.86 37.73
C PRO A 142 -8.84 12.79 37.46
N ASN A 143 -8.90 11.78 38.33
CA ASN A 143 -9.86 10.69 38.28
C ASN A 143 -10.42 10.40 39.69
N LYS A 144 -11.20 9.33 39.84
CA LYS A 144 -11.83 8.99 41.13
C LYS A 144 -10.83 8.65 42.23
N THR A 145 -9.66 8.13 41.87
CA THR A 145 -8.62 7.70 42.81
C THR A 145 -7.69 8.85 43.16
N TYR A 146 -7.24 9.59 42.16
CA TYR A 146 -6.36 10.76 42.31
C TYR A 146 -7.12 12.01 41.85
N PRO A 147 -7.62 12.85 42.78
CA PRO A 147 -8.40 14.04 42.43
C PRO A 147 -7.52 15.18 41.88
N GLU A 148 -6.20 15.03 41.96
CA GLU A 148 -5.21 15.93 41.37
C GLU A 148 -4.56 15.29 40.15
N ARG A 149 -3.97 16.13 39.31
CA ARG A 149 -3.17 15.68 38.17
C ARG A 149 -1.83 15.14 38.67
N LEU A 150 -1.40 14.01 38.12
CA LEU A 150 -0.10 13.42 38.42
C LEU A 150 0.81 13.49 37.20
N ILE A 151 2.09 13.75 37.46
CA ILE A 151 3.18 13.76 36.49
C ILE A 151 4.02 12.51 36.75
N TRP A 152 4.09 11.63 35.76
CA TRP A 152 4.82 10.38 35.80
C TRP A 152 6.09 10.53 34.98
N VAL A 153 7.23 10.23 35.58
CA VAL A 153 8.55 10.45 34.96
C VAL A 153 9.30 9.13 34.92
N CYS A 154 9.69 8.68 33.73
CA CYS A 154 10.64 7.58 33.58
C CYS A 154 12.05 8.09 33.88
N ASP A 155 12.52 7.84 35.09
CA ASP A 155 13.84 8.24 35.57
C ASP A 155 14.89 7.19 35.13
N THR A 156 15.17 7.19 33.82
CA THR A 156 15.73 6.04 33.10
C THR A 156 17.10 5.59 33.61
N ALA A 157 18.01 6.52 33.94
CA ALA A 157 19.34 6.14 34.43
C ALA A 157 19.34 5.68 35.89
N ASN A 158 18.27 5.95 36.64
CA ASN A 158 18.02 5.44 37.98
C ASN A 158 17.08 4.22 38.00
N TYR A 159 16.69 3.69 36.84
CA TYR A 159 15.91 2.44 36.71
C TYR A 159 14.55 2.44 37.44
N ARG A 160 13.90 3.59 37.52
CA ARG A 160 12.65 3.76 38.28
C ARG A 160 11.68 4.70 37.58
N ILE A 161 10.44 4.74 38.08
CA ILE A 161 9.46 5.77 37.72
C ILE A 161 9.24 6.65 38.96
N VAL A 162 9.27 7.97 38.77
CA VAL A 162 9.00 8.94 39.85
C VAL A 162 7.69 9.65 39.54
N VAL A 163 6.82 9.76 40.55
CA VAL A 163 5.52 10.39 40.44
C VAL A 163 5.52 11.70 41.23
N PHE A 164 5.06 12.77 40.59
CA PHE A 164 4.89 14.09 41.18
C PHE A 164 3.43 14.55 41.06
N ASN A 165 2.99 15.46 41.93
CA ASN A 165 1.70 16.14 41.75
C ASN A 165 1.81 17.31 40.75
N GLU A 166 0.69 18.00 40.51
CA GLU A 166 0.64 19.16 39.63
C GLU A 166 1.60 20.27 40.05
N GLN A 167 1.92 20.39 41.34
CA GLN A 167 2.85 21.35 41.93
C GLN A 167 4.33 20.94 41.78
N GLY A 168 4.60 19.74 41.24
CA GLY A 168 5.94 19.18 41.10
C GLY A 168 6.51 18.65 42.42
N GLU A 169 5.65 18.43 43.42
CA GLU A 169 6.03 17.84 44.69
C GLU A 169 6.04 16.33 44.54
N PHE A 170 7.05 15.69 45.15
CA PHE A 170 7.21 14.25 45.13
C PHE A 170 6.04 13.54 45.79
N GLN A 171 5.55 12.50 45.13
CA GLN A 171 4.47 11.64 45.64
C GLN A 171 5.00 10.25 45.98
N ARG A 172 5.64 9.57 45.02
CA ARG A 172 6.16 8.21 45.21
C ARG A 172 7.18 7.82 44.13
N ILE A 173 7.92 6.75 44.43
CA ILE A 173 8.77 6.02 43.48
C ILE A 173 8.09 4.68 43.19
N ILE A 174 8.11 4.26 41.93
CA ILE A 174 7.77 2.92 41.48
C ILE A 174 9.06 2.28 40.96
N GLU A 175 9.53 1.30 41.71
CA GLU A 175 10.76 0.57 41.44
C GLU A 175 10.57 -0.47 40.32
N GLU A 176 11.64 -1.20 40.00
CA GLU A 176 11.57 -2.35 39.12
C GLU A 176 10.52 -3.37 39.63
N PRO A 177 9.56 -3.79 38.78
CA PRO A 177 8.54 -4.75 39.17
C PRO A 177 9.15 -6.14 39.46
N GLU A 178 8.83 -6.71 40.63
CA GLU A 178 9.26 -8.06 40.98
C GLU A 178 8.44 -9.13 40.22
N SER A 179 9.07 -9.87 39.31
CA SER A 179 8.43 -11.02 38.65
C SER A 179 9.44 -12.05 38.11
N THR A 180 9.08 -13.33 38.18
CA THR A 180 9.87 -14.42 37.59
C THR A 180 9.80 -14.46 36.06
N LEU A 181 8.91 -13.66 35.46
CA LEU A 181 8.73 -13.57 34.01
C LEU A 181 9.74 -12.62 33.34
N PHE A 182 10.48 -11.83 34.12
CA PHE A 182 11.63 -11.08 33.62
C PHE A 182 12.79 -12.04 33.34
N ASP A 183 13.44 -11.85 32.19
CA ASP A 183 14.70 -12.52 31.92
C ASP A 183 15.73 -12.05 32.96
N ARG A 184 16.42 -12.99 33.62
CA ARG A 184 17.45 -12.68 34.63
C ARG A 184 18.62 -11.83 34.07
N SER A 185 18.70 -11.68 32.76
CA SER A 185 19.69 -10.84 32.06
C SER A 185 19.18 -9.45 31.64
N SER A 186 17.88 -9.17 31.75
CA SER A 186 17.30 -7.86 31.40
C SER A 186 17.31 -6.92 32.62
N VAL A 187 17.84 -5.71 32.44
CA VAL A 187 17.82 -4.65 33.47
C VAL A 187 16.63 -3.74 33.18
N TYR A 188 15.68 -3.54 34.08
CA TYR A 188 14.58 -2.60 33.85
C TYR A 188 15.07 -1.17 33.56
N LYS A 189 14.74 -0.64 32.37
CA LYS A 189 15.14 0.70 31.91
C LYS A 189 13.94 1.43 31.27
N PRO A 190 13.03 1.99 32.08
CA PRO A 190 11.82 2.64 31.57
C PRO A 190 12.19 3.86 30.72
N ILE A 191 11.66 3.94 29.50
CA ILE A 191 11.92 5.03 28.55
C ILE A 191 10.66 5.76 28.10
N ALA A 192 9.50 5.11 28.18
CA ALA A 192 8.21 5.73 27.87
C ALA A 192 7.11 5.09 28.73
N ILE A 193 6.10 5.87 29.07
CA ILE A 193 5.01 5.44 29.93
C ILE A 193 3.68 6.03 29.45
N ALA A 194 2.62 5.23 29.55
CA ALA A 194 1.24 5.69 29.44
C ALA A 194 0.44 5.16 30.63
N VAL A 195 -0.52 5.96 31.10
CA VAL A 195 -1.39 5.61 32.24
C VAL A 195 -2.83 5.74 31.82
N ASP A 196 -3.65 4.72 32.08
CA ASP A 196 -5.08 4.74 31.75
C ASP A 196 -5.96 5.38 32.85
N GLU A 197 -7.27 5.48 32.59
CA GLU A 197 -8.22 6.08 33.53
C GLU A 197 -8.36 5.32 34.87
N TYR A 198 -7.91 4.06 34.92
CA TYR A 198 -7.91 3.20 36.10
C TYR A 198 -6.54 3.16 36.81
N ASN A 199 -5.60 4.01 36.40
CA ASN A 199 -4.21 4.05 36.87
C ASN A 199 -3.43 2.75 36.62
N ARG A 200 -3.75 2.02 35.54
CA ARG A 200 -2.87 0.96 35.06
C ARG A 200 -1.75 1.60 34.23
N LEU A 201 -0.53 1.17 34.52
CA LEU A 201 0.69 1.66 33.90
C LEU A 201 1.08 0.75 32.75
N TYR A 202 1.38 1.36 31.61
CA TYR A 202 1.94 0.72 30.43
C TYR A 202 3.34 1.30 30.21
N VAL A 203 4.37 0.50 30.44
CA VAL A 203 5.76 0.95 30.46
C VAL A 203 6.53 0.27 29.34
N VAL A 204 7.19 1.07 28.51
CA VAL A 204 8.18 0.62 27.54
C VAL A 204 9.55 0.71 28.18
N SER A 205 10.28 -0.40 28.19
CA SER A 205 11.63 -0.50 28.72
C SER A 205 12.59 -0.90 27.59
N SER A 206 13.69 -0.14 27.44
CA SER A 206 14.64 -0.28 26.31
C SER A 206 15.38 -1.62 26.24
N THR A 207 15.29 -2.42 27.29
CA THR A 207 15.98 -3.70 27.50
C THR A 207 14.99 -4.87 27.62
N THR A 208 13.69 -4.61 27.42
CA THR A 208 12.62 -5.59 27.60
C THR A 208 12.08 -6.04 26.24
N TYR A 209 12.21 -7.34 25.99
CA TYR A 209 11.95 -7.98 24.71
C TYR A 209 10.57 -8.64 24.64
N GLN A 210 9.95 -8.85 25.80
CA GLN A 210 8.65 -9.48 26.01
C GLN A 210 7.47 -8.56 25.68
N GLY A 211 7.71 -7.30 25.30
CA GLY A 211 6.68 -6.31 24.98
C GLY A 211 6.55 -5.23 26.04
N ILE A 212 5.37 -4.62 26.13
CA ILE A 212 5.07 -3.52 27.05
C ILE A 212 4.78 -4.10 28.42
N ILE A 213 5.44 -3.58 29.46
CA ILE A 213 5.23 -3.98 30.85
C ILE A 213 3.92 -3.36 31.33
N VAL A 214 3.03 -4.17 31.88
CA VAL A 214 1.79 -3.73 32.51
C VAL A 214 1.88 -3.92 34.01
N MET A 215 1.66 -2.85 34.76
CA MET A 215 1.69 -2.85 36.22
C MET A 215 0.59 -1.96 36.78
N THR A 216 0.26 -2.14 38.06
CA THR A 216 -0.60 -1.25 38.83
C THR A 216 0.18 -0.01 39.30
N ASP A 217 -0.53 0.98 39.84
CA ASP A 217 0.03 2.28 40.27
C ASP A 217 0.90 2.23 41.55
N ASP A 218 0.93 1.07 42.20
CA ASP A 218 1.83 0.71 43.29
C ASP A 218 3.06 -0.12 42.82
N GLY A 219 3.17 -0.42 41.52
CA GLY A 219 4.27 -1.19 40.95
C GLY A 219 4.05 -2.70 40.85
N THR A 220 2.89 -3.23 41.24
CA THR A 220 2.63 -4.67 41.14
C THR A 220 2.53 -5.10 39.67
N PHE A 221 3.40 -6.04 39.26
CA PHE A 221 3.42 -6.58 37.90
C PHE A 221 2.14 -7.35 37.57
N THR A 222 1.52 -7.01 36.44
CA THR A 222 0.33 -7.71 35.93
C THR A 222 0.65 -8.63 34.75
N GLY A 223 1.53 -8.19 33.84
CA GLY A 223 1.85 -8.97 32.64
C GLY A 223 2.59 -8.18 31.56
N PHE A 224 2.80 -8.82 30.42
CA PHE A 224 3.28 -8.17 29.20
C PHE A 224 2.18 -8.12 28.15
N ILE A 225 2.15 -7.05 27.36
CA ILE A 225 1.27 -6.93 26.18
C ILE A 225 2.04 -6.54 24.92
N GLY A 226 1.43 -6.77 23.75
CA GLY A 226 2.04 -6.42 22.45
C GLY A 226 3.16 -7.37 22.00
N ALA A 227 3.51 -8.36 22.81
CA ALA A 227 4.42 -9.44 22.49
C ALA A 227 3.90 -10.24 21.29
N GLN A 228 4.73 -10.44 20.27
CA GLN A 228 4.32 -11.20 19.11
C GLN A 228 4.77 -12.66 19.22
N VAL A 229 3.83 -13.55 19.53
CA VAL A 229 4.07 -14.98 19.40
C VAL A 229 4.02 -15.32 17.91
N GLN A 230 5.16 -15.73 17.33
CA GLN A 230 5.13 -16.24 15.96
C GLN A 230 4.36 -17.57 15.94
N SER A 231 3.25 -17.62 15.21
CA SER A 231 2.73 -18.91 14.73
C SER A 231 3.66 -19.41 13.62
N LEU A 232 4.13 -20.66 13.75
CA LEU A 232 4.96 -21.30 12.74
C LEU A 232 4.21 -21.37 11.40
N SER A 233 4.90 -21.08 10.30
CA SER A 233 4.34 -21.31 8.97
C SER A 233 4.09 -22.80 8.74
N ALA A 234 3.14 -23.15 7.86
CA ALA A 234 2.87 -24.56 7.52
C ALA A 234 4.15 -25.31 7.08
N TRP A 235 5.03 -24.63 6.35
CA TRP A 235 6.33 -25.16 5.94
C TRP A 235 7.30 -25.34 7.12
N GLN A 236 7.34 -24.40 8.06
CA GLN A 236 8.13 -24.52 9.29
C GLN A 236 7.62 -25.64 10.19
N ILE A 237 6.30 -25.86 10.27
CA ILE A 237 5.71 -26.99 11.00
C ILE A 237 6.15 -28.32 10.37
N ILE A 238 6.16 -28.41 9.05
CA ILE A 238 6.62 -29.60 8.30
C ILE A 238 8.12 -29.81 8.54
N TRP A 239 8.94 -28.78 8.37
CA TRP A 239 10.39 -28.88 8.56
C TRP A 239 10.77 -29.16 10.01
N ARG A 240 10.01 -28.62 10.98
CA ARG A 240 10.15 -28.95 12.40
C ARG A 240 10.02 -30.43 12.67
N ARG A 241 9.21 -31.18 11.90
CA ARG A 241 9.10 -32.65 12.09
C ARG A 241 10.41 -33.38 11.78
N PHE A 242 11.30 -32.77 11.02
CA PHE A 242 12.61 -33.31 10.63
C PHE A 242 13.79 -32.68 11.40
N GLN A 243 13.55 -31.65 12.23
CA GLN A 243 14.57 -31.01 13.07
C GLN A 243 14.79 -31.76 14.40
N THR A 244 16.04 -31.80 14.86
CA THR A 244 16.38 -32.30 16.21
C THR A 244 15.88 -31.35 17.30
N LYS A 245 15.81 -31.81 18.57
CA LYS A 245 15.40 -30.96 19.70
C LYS A 245 16.26 -29.69 19.84
N GLU A 246 17.57 -29.78 19.67
CA GLU A 246 18.49 -28.63 19.66
C GLU A 246 18.27 -27.67 18.48
N GLN A 247 17.98 -28.19 17.27
CA GLN A 247 17.68 -27.35 16.11
C GLN A 247 16.34 -26.60 16.25
N ARG A 248 15.41 -27.17 17.01
CA ARG A 248 14.11 -26.54 17.32
C ARG A 248 14.24 -25.40 18.32
N GLU A 249 15.06 -25.57 19.35
CA GLU A 249 15.35 -24.52 20.34
C GLU A 249 16.11 -23.35 19.69
N ASN A 250 17.05 -23.63 18.77
CA ASN A 250 17.75 -22.58 18.02
C ASN A 250 16.91 -21.88 16.94
N SER A 251 15.76 -22.43 16.54
CA SER A 251 14.85 -21.80 15.57
C SER A 251 13.73 -20.98 16.20
N GLU A 252 13.61 -20.99 17.53
CA GLU A 252 12.74 -20.11 18.31
C GLU A 252 13.34 -18.71 18.44
N LYS A 253 13.57 -18.03 17.32
CA LYS A 253 13.67 -16.56 17.36
C LYS A 253 12.25 -16.01 17.35
N VAL A 254 11.64 -15.96 18.54
CA VAL A 254 10.57 -15.02 18.82
C VAL A 254 11.07 -13.66 18.32
N ILE A 255 10.35 -13.01 17.39
CA ILE A 255 10.66 -11.62 17.10
C ILE A 255 10.16 -10.87 18.32
N THR A 256 11.07 -10.61 19.23
CA THR A 256 10.87 -9.72 20.36
C THR A 256 10.68 -8.34 19.75
N THR A 257 9.47 -7.79 19.86
CA THR A 257 9.21 -6.44 19.37
C THR A 257 9.69 -5.48 20.45
N GLU A 258 10.90 -4.95 20.28
CA GLU A 258 11.37 -3.85 21.12
C GLU A 258 10.58 -2.61 20.73
N PHE A 259 9.65 -2.20 21.60
CA PHE A 259 8.95 -0.93 21.47
C PHE A 259 9.89 0.21 21.88
N ASN A 260 9.75 1.36 21.23
CA ASN A 260 10.58 2.54 21.49
C ASN A 260 9.77 3.71 22.07
N ASN A 261 8.45 3.72 21.92
CA ASN A 261 7.57 4.73 22.52
C ASN A 261 6.11 4.22 22.65
N ILE A 262 5.29 4.95 23.41
CA ILE A 262 3.91 4.60 23.72
C ILE A 262 3.04 5.85 23.93
N SER A 263 1.78 5.77 23.51
CA SER A 263 0.75 6.78 23.76
C SER A 263 -0.59 6.10 24.04
N ILE A 264 -1.54 6.81 24.64
CA ILE A 264 -2.85 6.25 25.00
C ILE A 264 -3.98 7.20 24.64
N ASN A 265 -5.08 6.65 24.13
CA ASN A 265 -6.38 7.33 24.13
C ASN A 265 -7.09 7.00 25.45
N PRO A 266 -7.09 7.92 26.44
CA PRO A 266 -7.59 7.62 27.77
C PRO A 266 -9.10 7.38 27.79
N ASN A 267 -9.85 7.94 26.83
CA ASN A 267 -11.31 7.78 26.78
C ASN A 267 -11.73 6.38 26.27
N LYS A 268 -10.84 5.69 25.55
CA LYS A 268 -11.12 4.36 24.96
C LYS A 268 -10.25 3.25 25.54
N ASN A 269 -9.28 3.58 26.39
CA ASN A 269 -8.24 2.69 26.90
C ASN A 269 -7.54 1.91 25.77
N LEU A 270 -7.17 2.65 24.71
CA LEU A 270 -6.45 2.12 23.56
C LEU A 270 -5.02 2.64 23.57
N VAL A 271 -4.07 1.71 23.53
CA VAL A 271 -2.64 1.98 23.64
C VAL A 271 -2.00 1.92 22.26
N TYR A 272 -1.40 3.01 21.82
CA TYR A 272 -0.55 3.05 20.63
C TYR A 272 0.89 2.81 21.04
N ALA A 273 1.58 1.90 20.37
CA ALA A 273 2.99 1.61 20.64
C ALA A 273 3.79 1.60 19.35
N THR A 274 4.95 2.24 19.35
CA THR A 274 5.84 2.34 18.20
C THR A 274 7.06 1.45 18.34
N THR A 275 7.60 1.00 17.21
CA THR A 275 8.81 0.19 17.17
C THR A 275 9.65 0.52 15.94
N SER A 276 10.96 0.61 16.14
CA SER A 276 11.97 0.79 15.10
C SER A 276 12.90 -0.41 14.95
N SER A 277 12.61 -1.54 15.63
CA SER A 277 13.44 -2.76 15.62
C SER A 277 13.08 -3.73 14.49
N ILE A 278 12.00 -3.47 13.76
CA ILE A 278 11.58 -4.25 12.60
C ILE A 278 12.56 -3.99 11.45
N LYS A 279 12.98 -5.05 10.75
CA LYS A 279 13.88 -4.93 9.59
C LYS A 279 13.18 -4.18 8.46
N ASP A 280 13.90 -3.24 7.83
CA ASP A 280 13.41 -2.45 6.69
C ASP A 280 12.80 -3.33 5.57
N ALA A 281 13.41 -4.48 5.26
CA ALA A 281 12.89 -5.40 4.24
C ALA A 281 11.50 -6.00 4.58
N ASP A 282 11.23 -6.26 5.87
CA ASP A 282 9.95 -6.82 6.32
C ASP A 282 8.85 -5.74 6.32
N VAL A 283 9.20 -4.50 6.70
CA VAL A 283 8.30 -3.34 6.59
C VAL A 283 7.98 -3.05 5.12
N GLU A 284 8.99 -3.04 4.25
CA GLU A 284 8.82 -2.84 2.81
C GLU A 284 7.89 -3.90 2.19
N SER A 285 8.09 -5.17 2.54
CA SER A 285 7.22 -6.26 2.10
C SER A 285 5.76 -6.02 2.53
N SER A 286 5.54 -5.46 3.72
CA SER A 286 4.21 -5.18 4.25
C SER A 286 3.54 -3.99 3.58
N ILE A 287 4.31 -2.93 3.27
CA ILE A 287 3.84 -1.78 2.50
C ILE A 287 3.43 -2.23 1.10
N ARG A 288 4.33 -2.90 0.37
CA ARG A 288 4.10 -3.32 -1.02
C ARG A 288 3.07 -4.45 -1.14
N GLY A 289 3.00 -5.32 -0.15
CA GLY A 289 2.05 -6.44 -0.07
C GLY A 289 0.68 -6.07 0.47
N SER A 290 0.49 -4.83 0.95
CA SER A 290 -0.75 -4.38 1.61
C SER A 290 -1.16 -5.27 2.80
N ASP A 291 -0.18 -5.68 3.62
CA ASP A 291 -0.41 -6.61 4.73
C ASP A 291 -1.34 -6.03 5.81
N LYS A 292 -2.56 -6.58 5.89
CA LYS A 292 -3.56 -6.15 6.88
C LYS A 292 -3.37 -6.81 8.26
N SER A 293 -2.47 -7.79 8.40
CA SER A 293 -2.25 -8.55 9.65
C SER A 293 -1.54 -7.75 10.74
N GLY A 294 -0.84 -6.67 10.37
CA GLY A 294 -0.07 -5.86 11.31
C GLY A 294 1.24 -6.50 11.79
N LYS A 295 1.66 -7.63 11.22
CA LYS A 295 2.81 -8.39 11.70
C LYS A 295 4.10 -7.56 11.73
N TYR A 296 4.37 -6.80 10.67
CA TYR A 296 5.54 -5.93 10.56
C TYR A 296 5.15 -4.45 10.55
N SER A 297 4.08 -4.11 11.28
CA SER A 297 3.61 -2.74 11.43
C SER A 297 4.50 -1.99 12.43
N PRO A 298 5.07 -0.82 12.08
CA PRO A 298 5.91 -0.04 12.99
C PRO A 298 5.11 0.65 14.10
N VAL A 299 3.78 0.71 13.96
CA VAL A 299 2.85 1.15 15.01
C VAL A 299 1.82 0.05 15.25
N LYS A 300 1.55 -0.25 16.52
CA LYS A 300 0.52 -1.20 16.96
C LYS A 300 -0.53 -0.48 17.81
N LEU A 301 -1.79 -0.84 17.63
CA LEU A 301 -2.90 -0.38 18.48
C LEU A 301 -3.37 -1.54 19.35
N LEU A 302 -3.17 -1.45 20.64
CA LEU A 302 -3.47 -2.51 21.60
C LEU A 302 -4.69 -2.14 22.44
N ASN A 303 -5.58 -3.10 22.65
CA ASN A 303 -6.63 -2.97 23.67
C ASN A 303 -6.08 -3.25 25.08
N ALA A 304 -6.92 -3.09 26.10
CA ALA A 304 -6.59 -3.36 27.49
C ALA A 304 -6.08 -4.79 27.79
N ASN A 305 -6.40 -5.77 26.93
CA ASN A 305 -5.94 -7.16 27.03
C ASN A 305 -4.65 -7.42 26.23
N GLY A 306 -4.09 -6.40 25.58
CA GLY A 306 -2.90 -6.51 24.76
C GLY A 306 -3.10 -7.08 23.36
N THR A 307 -4.35 -7.23 22.91
CA THR A 307 -4.66 -7.67 21.54
C THR A 307 -4.49 -6.51 20.58
N GLU A 308 -3.80 -6.75 19.46
CA GLU A 308 -3.65 -5.78 18.36
C GLU A 308 -4.97 -5.63 17.60
N ILE A 309 -5.44 -4.39 17.44
CA ILE A 309 -6.74 -4.07 16.83
C ILE A 309 -6.67 -2.94 15.80
N MET A 310 -5.47 -2.54 15.34
CA MET A 310 -5.34 -1.44 14.39
C MET A 310 -6.04 -1.80 13.09
N ARG A 311 -6.92 -0.92 12.64
CA ARG A 311 -7.54 -1.00 11.32
C ARG A 311 -6.54 -0.46 10.30
N ARG A 312 -6.47 -1.14 9.16
CA ARG A 312 -5.52 -0.84 8.08
C ARG A 312 -6.28 -0.69 6.78
N ASN A 313 -7.37 0.06 6.78
CA ASN A 313 -8.31 0.11 5.67
C ASN A 313 -7.86 1.05 4.53
N GLY A 314 -6.88 1.92 4.80
CA GLY A 314 -6.28 2.78 3.79
C GLY A 314 -5.65 2.03 2.62
N PHE A 315 -5.42 2.77 1.53
CA PHE A 315 -4.72 2.26 0.34
C PHE A 315 -3.35 1.67 0.69
N TRP A 316 -2.68 2.30 1.65
CA TRP A 316 -1.39 1.88 2.19
C TRP A 316 -1.51 1.66 3.69
N ILE A 317 -0.75 0.68 4.20
CA ILE A 317 -0.72 0.42 5.64
C ILE A 317 -0.07 1.61 6.38
N PRO A 318 -0.44 1.88 7.65
CA PRO A 318 0.20 2.93 8.43
C PRO A 318 1.65 2.57 8.79
N ALA A 319 2.60 2.95 7.92
CA ALA A 319 4.02 2.63 8.08
C ALA A 319 4.97 3.80 7.75
N GLY A 320 4.43 5.01 7.61
CA GLY A 320 5.18 6.20 7.22
C GLY A 320 5.31 6.33 5.70
N GLU A 321 6.52 6.58 5.21
CA GLU A 321 6.80 6.86 3.81
C GLU A 321 6.46 5.66 2.92
N VAL A 322 5.69 5.91 1.85
CA VAL A 322 5.35 4.92 0.81
C VAL A 322 6.20 5.12 -0.45
N ASP A 323 6.47 6.38 -0.81
CA ASP A 323 7.18 6.75 -2.05
C ASP A 323 8.67 7.02 -1.77
N TYR A 324 9.36 5.99 -1.29
CA TYR A 324 10.79 6.07 -0.96
C TYR A 324 11.69 5.47 -2.03
N SER A 325 12.91 6.02 -2.12
CA SER A 325 13.95 5.46 -2.99
C SER A 325 14.56 4.18 -2.41
N SER A 326 14.85 3.24 -3.31
CA SER A 326 15.66 2.05 -3.05
C SER A 326 17.05 2.13 -3.68
N LYS A 327 17.43 3.27 -4.25
CA LYS A 327 18.74 3.46 -4.90
C LYS A 327 19.77 3.80 -3.85
N SER A 328 20.86 3.04 -3.81
CA SER A 328 21.97 3.28 -2.87
C SER A 328 22.70 4.63 -3.07
N THR A 329 22.38 5.36 -4.15
CA THR A 329 22.95 6.69 -4.45
C THR A 329 22.21 7.85 -3.81
N ASP A 330 21.03 7.60 -3.26
CA ASP A 330 20.16 8.65 -2.74
C ASP A 330 20.41 8.82 -1.24
N ASP A 331 20.33 10.06 -0.75
CA ASP A 331 20.71 10.41 0.63
C ASP A 331 19.84 9.71 1.69
N ILE A 332 18.56 9.46 1.36
CA ILE A 332 17.62 8.78 2.25
C ILE A 332 16.93 7.65 1.48
N THR A 333 17.07 6.42 1.98
CA THR A 333 16.50 5.22 1.35
C THR A 333 15.67 4.38 2.34
N GLY A 334 14.81 3.54 1.77
CA GLY A 334 14.02 2.58 2.54
C GLY A 334 12.85 3.18 3.34
N PRO A 335 12.11 2.34 4.08
CA PRO A 335 10.94 2.73 4.86
C PRO A 335 11.30 3.69 6.00
N SER A 336 10.29 4.36 6.54
CA SER A 336 10.41 5.29 7.66
C SER A 336 10.91 4.62 8.96
N THR A 337 11.62 5.39 9.78
CA THR A 337 11.97 5.00 11.15
C THR A 337 11.04 5.72 12.10
N ILE A 338 10.06 4.98 12.63
CA ILE A 338 9.03 5.57 13.51
C ILE A 338 9.55 5.65 14.94
N VAL A 339 9.46 6.84 15.54
CA VAL A 339 10.03 7.12 16.87
C VAL A 339 9.02 7.59 17.91
N ASP A 340 7.84 8.05 17.49
CA ASP A 340 6.78 8.47 18.40
C ASP A 340 5.40 8.46 17.71
N VAL A 341 4.35 8.46 18.52
CA VAL A 341 2.94 8.47 18.12
C VAL A 341 2.12 9.34 19.09
N ALA A 342 1.20 10.14 18.56
CA ALA A 342 0.27 10.94 19.36
C ALA A 342 -1.18 10.76 18.90
N VAL A 343 -2.09 10.72 19.86
CA VAL A 343 -3.54 10.70 19.62
C VAL A 343 -4.02 12.14 19.43
N GLY A 344 -4.64 12.41 18.30
CA GLY A 344 -5.22 13.69 17.94
C GLY A 344 -6.74 13.76 18.18
N PRO A 345 -7.35 14.91 17.84
CA PRO A 345 -8.81 15.08 17.89
C PRO A 345 -9.55 14.13 16.92
N GLU A 346 -10.83 13.87 17.18
CA GLU A 346 -11.69 12.97 16.39
C GLU A 346 -11.12 11.55 16.17
N ASP A 347 -10.40 11.03 17.18
CA ASP A 347 -9.71 9.74 17.13
C ASP A 347 -8.69 9.58 15.99
N THR A 348 -8.30 10.69 15.37
CA THR A 348 -7.11 10.74 14.51
C THR A 348 -5.88 10.43 15.34
N TRP A 349 -4.83 9.97 14.69
CA TRP A 349 -3.56 9.71 15.34
C TRP A 349 -2.42 9.99 14.37
N SER A 350 -1.26 10.33 14.89
CA SER A 350 -0.11 10.75 14.09
C SER A 350 1.14 10.03 14.52
N MET A 351 1.94 9.60 13.56
CA MET A 351 3.26 9.02 13.78
C MET A 351 4.32 9.94 13.18
N ILE A 352 5.54 9.88 13.72
CA ILE A 352 6.67 10.66 13.21
C ILE A 352 7.82 9.77 12.71
N ASP A 353 8.37 10.15 11.55
CA ASP A 353 9.53 9.52 10.91
C ASP A 353 10.79 10.34 11.15
N SER A 354 11.75 9.76 11.87
CA SER A 354 13.02 10.42 12.17
C SER A 354 13.96 10.53 10.98
N LYS A 355 13.86 9.65 9.96
CA LYS A 355 14.74 9.70 8.78
C LYS A 355 14.47 10.95 7.93
N ARG A 356 13.20 11.37 7.84
CA ARG A 356 12.73 12.43 6.93
C ARG A 356 12.15 13.65 7.64
N ASN A 357 12.09 13.63 8.97
CA ASN A 357 11.38 14.64 9.77
C ASN A 357 9.93 14.86 9.32
N ARG A 358 9.21 13.77 9.08
CA ARG A 358 7.84 13.78 8.56
C ARG A 358 6.84 13.31 9.59
N VAL A 359 5.67 13.94 9.57
CA VAL A 359 4.48 13.54 10.34
C VAL A 359 3.49 12.90 9.37
N TYR A 360 2.92 11.77 9.77
CA TYR A 360 1.84 11.10 9.02
C TYR A 360 0.62 10.98 9.92
N THR A 361 -0.50 11.58 9.51
CA THR A 361 -1.74 11.58 10.28
C THR A 361 -2.79 10.71 9.61
N TYR A 362 -3.38 9.81 10.39
CA TYR A 362 -4.37 8.84 9.96
C TYR A 362 -5.68 9.04 10.73
N ASP A 363 -6.79 8.63 10.12
CA ASP A 363 -8.02 8.39 10.87
C ASP A 363 -7.94 7.08 11.69
N PHE A 364 -9.00 6.80 12.45
CA PHE A 364 -9.09 5.58 13.26
C PHE A 364 -9.13 4.28 12.42
N ASP A 365 -9.54 4.36 11.16
CA ASP A 365 -9.62 3.23 10.23
C ASP A 365 -8.29 2.95 9.51
N GLY A 366 -7.28 3.79 9.73
CA GLY A 366 -5.95 3.67 9.14
C GLY A 366 -5.86 4.26 7.73
N ASN A 367 -6.76 5.18 7.35
CA ASN A 367 -6.64 5.95 6.12
C ASN A 367 -5.73 7.16 6.36
N LEU A 368 -4.73 7.36 5.50
CA LEU A 368 -3.87 8.54 5.57
C LEU A 368 -4.70 9.78 5.19
N LEU A 369 -4.72 10.78 6.08
CA LEU A 369 -5.41 12.06 5.87
C LEU A 369 -4.45 13.10 5.28
N PHE A 370 -3.23 13.15 5.81
CA PHE A 370 -2.17 14.04 5.33
C PHE A 370 -0.81 13.63 5.91
N ALA A 371 0.24 13.97 5.19
CA ALA A 371 1.62 13.91 5.64
C ALA A 371 2.33 15.23 5.31
N PHE A 372 3.25 15.66 6.17
CA PHE A 372 4.03 16.88 5.96
C PHE A 372 5.33 16.86 6.79
N GLY A 373 6.17 17.86 6.60
CA GLY A 373 7.45 18.01 7.28
C GLY A 373 8.65 17.76 6.35
N ASP A 374 9.75 18.43 6.65
CA ASP A 374 10.99 18.29 5.88
C ASP A 374 12.20 18.78 6.69
N ASN A 375 13.38 18.40 6.25
CA ASN A 375 14.66 18.90 6.74
C ASN A 375 14.93 20.31 6.23
N GLY A 376 15.47 21.19 7.06
CA GLY A 376 15.84 22.53 6.63
C GLY A 376 15.95 23.54 7.76
N THR A 377 16.03 24.81 7.37
CA THR A 377 16.25 25.93 8.30
C THR A 377 15.11 26.94 8.31
N MET A 378 14.10 26.77 7.44
CA MET A 378 12.93 27.65 7.40
C MET A 378 11.95 27.28 8.53
N LEU A 379 11.11 28.24 8.94
CA LEU A 379 10.06 27.96 9.92
C LEU A 379 9.14 26.85 9.42
N GLY A 380 9.07 25.75 10.17
CA GLY A 380 8.32 24.54 9.80
C GLY A 380 9.20 23.39 9.32
N ASN A 381 10.46 23.65 8.98
CA ASN A 381 11.47 22.60 8.88
C ASN A 381 12.03 22.24 10.24
N LEU A 382 12.56 21.02 10.33
CA LEU A 382 13.30 20.54 11.48
C LEU A 382 14.77 20.32 11.10
N GLY A 383 15.65 20.38 12.10
CA GLY A 383 17.07 20.07 11.94
C GLY A 383 17.24 18.60 11.54
N GLU A 384 18.31 18.27 10.81
CA GLU A 384 18.54 16.92 10.30
C GLU A 384 18.40 15.85 11.41
N ASN A 385 17.59 14.82 11.15
CA ASN A 385 17.22 13.77 12.12
C ASN A 385 16.73 14.31 13.48
N GLY A 386 16.10 15.48 13.48
CA GLY A 386 15.78 16.28 14.66
C GLY A 386 14.41 15.99 15.29
N ILE A 387 13.43 15.49 14.54
CA ILE A 387 12.11 15.17 15.10
C ILE A 387 12.26 14.06 16.15
N LYS A 388 11.79 14.33 17.38
CA LYS A 388 11.96 13.40 18.49
C LYS A 388 10.67 13.04 19.20
N ALA A 389 9.76 13.99 19.35
CA ALA A 389 8.45 13.75 19.99
C ALA A 389 7.36 14.61 19.34
N ILE A 390 6.11 14.16 19.44
CA ILE A 390 4.91 14.83 18.94
C ILE A 390 3.85 14.90 20.03
N ALA A 391 3.18 16.05 20.17
CA ALA A 391 2.04 16.19 21.08
C ALA A 391 0.94 17.08 20.50
N TYR A 392 -0.31 16.83 20.91
CA TYR A 392 -1.46 17.64 20.54
C TYR A 392 -1.92 18.53 21.69
N GLN A 393 -1.83 19.84 21.51
CA GLN A 393 -2.37 20.86 22.42
C GLN A 393 -3.73 21.36 21.91
N GLY A 394 -4.73 20.46 21.84
CA GLY A 394 -6.01 20.74 21.19
C GLY A 394 -5.90 20.69 19.67
N ASP A 395 -6.11 21.83 18.99
CA ASP A 395 -5.99 22.00 17.54
C ASP A 395 -4.55 22.30 17.07
N VAL A 396 -3.62 22.42 18.01
CA VAL A 396 -2.21 22.72 17.76
C VAL A 396 -1.40 21.45 17.90
N MET A 397 -0.53 21.19 16.92
CA MET A 397 0.46 20.12 16.96
C MET A 397 1.82 20.69 17.32
N LEU A 398 2.50 20.05 18.27
CA LEU A 398 3.83 20.42 18.75
C LEU A 398 4.81 19.34 18.32
N LEU A 399 5.90 19.73 17.65
CA LEU A 399 6.99 18.83 17.31
C LEU A 399 8.25 19.25 18.06
N LEU A 400 8.82 18.32 18.82
CA LEU A 400 10.09 18.52 19.52
C LEU A 400 11.26 18.26 18.56
N ASP A 401 12.08 19.29 18.33
CA ASP A 401 13.28 19.22 17.53
C ASP A 401 14.51 19.16 18.45
N LYS A 402 15.09 17.97 18.59
CA LYS A 402 16.28 17.75 19.42
C LYS A 402 17.56 18.34 18.80
N THR A 403 17.59 18.56 17.48
CA THR A 403 18.77 19.09 16.79
C THR A 403 18.82 20.60 16.94
N ASN A 404 17.68 21.28 16.76
CA ASN A 404 17.57 22.72 16.96
C ASN A 404 17.22 23.14 18.40
N ASN A 405 17.03 22.18 19.31
CA ASN A 405 16.72 22.40 20.73
C ASN A 405 15.49 23.29 20.94
N ASN A 406 14.41 23.05 20.18
CA ASN A 406 13.19 23.86 20.21
C ASN A 406 11.93 23.00 20.06
N ILE A 407 10.77 23.63 20.26
CA ILE A 407 9.46 23.08 19.87
C ILE A 407 8.95 23.87 18.67
N THR A 408 8.63 23.21 17.57
CA THR A 408 7.94 23.83 16.45
C THR A 408 6.42 23.70 16.61
N VAL A 409 5.72 24.82 16.53
CA VAL A 409 4.27 24.93 16.79
C VAL A 409 3.50 25.01 15.47
N PHE A 410 2.74 23.97 15.17
CA PHE A 410 1.90 23.86 13.99
C PHE A 410 0.44 24.09 14.35
N ARG A 411 -0.21 25.03 13.66
CA ARG A 411 -1.64 25.28 13.81
C ARG A 411 -2.38 24.64 12.63
N ARG A 412 -3.49 23.96 12.93
CA ARG A 412 -4.36 23.39 11.90
C ARG A 412 -4.95 24.50 11.03
N THR A 413 -4.97 24.28 9.73
CA THR A 413 -5.56 25.21 8.76
C THR A 413 -7.06 24.95 8.60
N GLU A 414 -7.75 25.83 7.87
CA GLU A 414 -9.13 25.59 7.47
C GLU A 414 -9.29 24.30 6.63
N TYR A 415 -8.30 23.94 5.81
CA TYR A 415 -8.31 22.68 5.08
C TYR A 415 -8.23 21.48 6.05
N GLY A 416 -7.35 21.55 7.05
CA GLY A 416 -7.29 20.56 8.12
C GLY A 416 -8.59 20.47 8.93
N ASP A 417 -9.23 21.60 9.25
CA ASP A 417 -10.52 21.63 9.94
C ASP A 417 -11.63 20.95 9.13
N LEU A 418 -11.66 21.15 7.80
CA LEU A 418 -12.61 20.48 6.92
C LEU A 418 -12.44 18.96 6.94
N LEU A 419 -11.19 18.48 6.90
CA LEU A 419 -10.89 17.05 6.98
C LEU A 419 -11.42 16.44 8.28
N LEU A 420 -11.07 17.01 9.43
CA LEU A 420 -11.54 16.48 10.72
C LEU A 420 -13.05 16.61 10.89
N SER A 421 -13.66 17.69 10.37
CA SER A 421 -15.11 17.83 10.39
C SER A 421 -15.81 16.73 9.60
N ALA A 422 -15.23 16.30 8.47
CA ALA A 422 -15.76 15.20 7.67
C ALA A 422 -15.69 13.87 8.47
N ILE A 423 -14.55 13.59 9.10
CA ILE A 423 -14.37 12.41 9.96
C ILE A 423 -15.35 12.43 11.15
N ALA A 424 -15.54 13.59 11.78
CA ALA A 424 -16.52 13.76 12.86
C ALA A 424 -17.96 13.51 12.39
N ALA A 425 -18.33 13.97 11.20
CA ALA A 425 -19.65 13.70 10.63
C ALA A 425 -19.86 12.20 10.34
N GLU A 426 -18.83 11.49 9.89
CA GLU A 426 -18.89 10.04 9.66
C GLU A 426 -19.01 9.25 10.97
N SER A 427 -18.26 9.65 12.01
CA SER A 427 -18.29 8.99 13.32
C SER A 427 -19.64 9.18 14.02
N THR A 428 -20.26 10.35 13.84
CA THR A 428 -21.61 10.69 14.33
C THR A 428 -22.75 10.22 13.43
N GLN A 429 -22.44 9.53 12.32
CA GLN A 429 -23.42 9.00 11.34
C GLN A 429 -24.25 10.07 10.60
N GLU A 430 -23.77 11.31 10.56
CA GLU A 430 -24.37 12.41 9.79
C GLU A 430 -23.93 12.35 8.31
N TYR A 431 -24.36 11.31 7.58
CA TYR A 431 -23.82 10.98 6.24
C TYR A 431 -23.99 12.07 5.19
N ASP A 432 -25.14 12.78 5.15
CA ASP A 432 -25.35 13.88 4.19
C ASP A 432 -24.37 15.04 4.43
N LYS A 433 -24.08 15.32 5.71
CA LYS A 433 -23.09 16.32 6.12
C LYS A 433 -21.68 15.86 5.77
N ALA A 434 -21.35 14.58 6.00
CA ALA A 434 -20.08 13.99 5.60
C ALA A 434 -19.86 14.13 4.08
N ILE A 435 -20.87 13.81 3.25
CA ILE A 435 -20.83 13.98 1.79
C ILE A 435 -20.54 15.44 1.44
N ASN A 436 -21.24 16.40 2.06
CA ASN A 436 -21.01 17.82 1.81
C ASN A 436 -19.58 18.27 2.17
N LEU A 437 -19.08 17.81 3.32
CA LEU A 437 -17.75 18.16 3.81
C LEU A 437 -16.65 17.56 2.93
N TRP A 438 -16.75 16.27 2.57
CA TRP A 438 -15.83 15.66 1.63
C TRP A 438 -15.87 16.29 0.23
N THR A 439 -17.06 16.72 -0.22
CA THR A 439 -17.18 17.46 -1.48
C THR A 439 -16.41 18.79 -1.41
N LYS A 440 -16.50 19.52 -0.29
CA LYS A 440 -15.70 20.74 -0.07
C LYS A 440 -14.20 20.47 0.00
N VAL A 441 -13.80 19.33 0.57
CA VAL A 441 -12.40 18.87 0.55
C VAL A 441 -11.94 18.66 -0.90
N LEU A 442 -12.72 17.95 -1.72
CA LEU A 442 -12.40 17.71 -3.14
C LEU A 442 -12.37 18.99 -3.99
N GLN A 443 -13.18 20.00 -3.65
CA GLN A 443 -13.12 21.31 -4.30
C GLN A 443 -11.78 22.03 -4.06
N ARG A 444 -11.12 21.75 -2.93
CA ARG A 444 -9.79 22.30 -2.59
C ARG A 444 -8.65 21.39 -2.99
N ASN A 445 -8.91 20.08 -3.06
CA ASN A 445 -7.95 19.05 -3.42
C ASN A 445 -8.62 17.95 -4.25
N SER A 446 -8.64 18.12 -5.57
CA SER A 446 -9.27 17.17 -6.49
C SER A 446 -8.52 15.83 -6.60
N ASN A 447 -7.27 15.78 -6.12
CA ASN A 447 -6.40 14.60 -6.19
C ASN A 447 -6.45 13.76 -4.90
N PHE A 448 -7.45 13.95 -4.04
CA PHE A 448 -7.53 13.22 -2.79
C PHE A 448 -8.39 11.96 -2.90
N ASP A 449 -7.78 10.85 -3.30
CA ASP A 449 -8.43 9.55 -3.47
C ASP A 449 -9.27 9.14 -2.23
N THR A 450 -8.77 9.37 -1.02
CA THR A 450 -9.48 9.04 0.23
C THR A 450 -10.81 9.80 0.36
N ALA A 451 -10.89 11.04 -0.13
CA ALA A 451 -12.15 11.81 -0.07
C ALA A 451 -13.21 11.25 -1.03
N TYR A 452 -12.81 10.75 -2.20
CA TYR A 452 -13.75 10.04 -3.09
C TYR A 452 -14.27 8.76 -2.41
N VAL A 453 -13.40 8.00 -1.75
CA VAL A 453 -13.82 6.82 -0.95
C VAL A 453 -14.76 7.21 0.18
N GLY A 454 -14.47 8.29 0.92
CA GLY A 454 -15.32 8.81 1.99
C GLY A 454 -16.73 9.17 1.50
N ILE A 455 -16.84 9.88 0.37
CA ILE A 455 -18.14 10.18 -0.25
C ILE A 455 -18.87 8.89 -0.65
N GLY A 456 -18.19 7.98 -1.34
CA GLY A 456 -18.79 6.72 -1.77
C GLY A 456 -19.28 5.88 -0.59
N GLN A 457 -18.52 5.83 0.52
CA GLN A 457 -18.90 5.12 1.72
C GLN A 457 -20.09 5.77 2.44
N ALA A 458 -20.11 7.10 2.53
CA ALA A 458 -21.25 7.83 3.08
C ALA A 458 -22.52 7.60 2.25
N MET A 459 -22.43 7.63 0.91
CA MET A 459 -23.54 7.28 0.00
C MET A 459 -24.00 5.83 0.17
N TYR A 460 -23.06 4.88 0.24
CA TYR A 460 -23.36 3.48 0.51
C TYR A 460 -24.13 3.30 1.83
N ARG A 461 -23.70 3.98 2.91
CA ARG A 461 -24.38 3.94 4.21
C ARG A 461 -25.77 4.60 4.17
N ASN A 462 -25.97 5.58 3.29
CA ASN A 462 -27.27 6.18 3.00
C ASN A 462 -28.13 5.36 2.01
N LYS A 463 -27.68 4.15 1.64
CA LYS A 463 -28.31 3.23 0.65
C LYS A 463 -28.37 3.77 -0.79
N ASP A 464 -27.62 4.82 -1.09
CA ASP A 464 -27.42 5.30 -2.45
C ASP A 464 -26.28 4.51 -3.13
N TYR A 465 -26.57 3.25 -3.43
CA TYR A 465 -25.57 2.33 -3.97
C TYR A 465 -25.18 2.64 -5.41
N VAL A 466 -26.06 3.25 -6.19
CA VAL A 466 -25.83 3.52 -7.62
C VAL A 466 -24.84 4.67 -7.78
N ASN A 467 -25.05 5.78 -7.07
CA ASN A 467 -24.16 6.93 -7.17
C ASN A 467 -22.81 6.64 -6.51
N SER A 468 -22.77 5.80 -5.46
CA SER A 468 -21.51 5.44 -4.79
C SER A 468 -20.49 4.77 -5.72
N LEU A 469 -20.95 4.00 -6.72
CA LEU A 469 -20.06 3.34 -7.69
C LEU A 469 -19.14 4.33 -8.40
N SER A 470 -19.66 5.47 -8.85
CA SER A 470 -18.88 6.47 -9.58
C SER A 470 -17.75 7.08 -8.76
N TYR A 471 -17.97 7.24 -7.44
CA TYR A 471 -16.95 7.73 -6.51
C TYR A 471 -15.89 6.68 -6.22
N PHE A 472 -16.28 5.41 -6.06
CA PHE A 472 -15.32 4.31 -5.92
C PHE A 472 -14.50 4.09 -7.20
N GLU A 473 -15.10 4.24 -8.38
CA GLU A 473 -14.41 4.22 -9.67
C GLU A 473 -13.37 5.34 -9.78
N SER A 474 -13.73 6.55 -9.35
CA SER A 474 -12.82 7.70 -9.35
C SER A 474 -11.60 7.47 -8.43
N ALA A 475 -11.77 6.73 -7.34
CA ALA A 475 -10.70 6.36 -6.41
C ALA A 475 -9.98 5.04 -6.78
N TYR A 476 -10.40 4.35 -7.84
CA TYR A 476 -9.97 2.98 -8.18
C TYR A 476 -10.19 1.94 -7.05
N ASP A 477 -11.14 2.17 -6.15
CA ASP A 477 -11.47 1.28 -5.03
C ASP A 477 -12.40 0.15 -5.48
N THR A 478 -11.83 -1.01 -5.78
CA THR A 478 -12.57 -2.19 -6.23
C THR A 478 -13.34 -2.89 -5.10
N THR A 479 -12.92 -2.72 -3.85
CA THR A 479 -13.51 -3.42 -2.69
C THR A 479 -14.85 -2.80 -2.35
N ASN A 480 -14.89 -1.49 -2.15
CA ASN A 480 -16.13 -0.80 -1.81
C ASN A 480 -17.07 -0.68 -3.01
N TRP A 481 -16.53 -0.61 -4.23
CA TRP A 481 -17.32 -0.76 -5.45
C TRP A 481 -18.04 -2.11 -5.49
N SER A 482 -17.33 -3.23 -5.26
CA SER A 482 -17.95 -4.55 -5.28
C SER A 482 -18.99 -4.71 -4.18
N ASN A 483 -18.79 -4.10 -3.01
CA ASN A 483 -19.76 -4.13 -1.92
C ASN A 483 -21.06 -3.42 -2.31
N SER A 484 -20.96 -2.23 -2.92
CA SER A 484 -22.12 -1.47 -3.40
C SER A 484 -22.84 -2.18 -4.55
N TYR A 485 -22.07 -2.66 -5.52
CA TYR A 485 -22.63 -3.38 -6.68
C TYR A 485 -23.33 -4.69 -6.27
N ARG A 486 -22.85 -5.37 -5.22
CA ARG A 486 -23.52 -6.54 -4.66
C ARG A 486 -24.92 -6.20 -4.11
N GLU A 487 -25.10 -5.06 -3.46
CA GLU A 487 -26.42 -4.66 -2.96
C GLU A 487 -27.37 -4.32 -4.12
N ILE A 488 -26.88 -3.63 -5.17
CA ILE A 488 -27.65 -3.40 -6.41
C ILE A 488 -28.07 -4.73 -7.05
N ARG A 489 -27.14 -5.69 -7.17
CA ARG A 489 -27.41 -7.02 -7.73
C ARG A 489 -28.45 -7.77 -6.92
N LYS A 490 -28.44 -7.69 -5.59
CA LYS A 490 -29.46 -8.34 -4.74
C LYS A 490 -30.86 -7.86 -5.07
N GLU A 491 -31.03 -6.56 -5.29
CA GLU A 491 -32.31 -5.97 -5.68
C GLU A 491 -32.75 -6.40 -7.09
N TRP A 492 -31.81 -6.47 -8.04
CA TRP A 492 -32.11 -6.98 -9.38
C TRP A 492 -32.47 -8.46 -9.37
N MET A 493 -31.74 -9.28 -8.62
CA MET A 493 -31.99 -10.71 -8.52
C MET A 493 -33.35 -11.02 -7.90
N SER A 494 -33.79 -10.26 -6.89
CA SER A 494 -35.13 -10.44 -6.32
C SER A 494 -36.24 -10.01 -7.30
N THR A 495 -36.00 -8.96 -8.10
CA THR A 495 -37.00 -8.42 -9.03
C THR A 495 -37.12 -9.24 -10.32
N TYR A 496 -36.00 -9.70 -10.89
CA TYR A 496 -35.92 -10.31 -12.22
C TYR A 496 -35.54 -11.80 -12.21
N PHE A 497 -35.68 -12.49 -11.07
CA PHE A 497 -35.27 -13.89 -10.92
C PHE A 497 -35.73 -14.81 -12.06
N LEU A 498 -37.03 -14.78 -12.39
CA LEU A 498 -37.60 -15.62 -13.45
C LEU A 498 -37.03 -15.26 -14.83
N VAL A 499 -36.81 -13.97 -15.11
CA VAL A 499 -36.23 -13.52 -16.38
C VAL A 499 -34.78 -13.98 -16.49
N LEU A 500 -33.98 -13.85 -15.43
CA LEU A 500 -32.61 -14.35 -15.38
C LEU A 500 -32.56 -15.86 -15.58
N LEU A 501 -33.46 -16.62 -14.96
CA LEU A 501 -33.56 -18.07 -15.15
C LEU A 501 -33.90 -18.42 -16.60
N LEU A 502 -34.84 -17.71 -17.24
CA LEU A 502 -35.18 -17.90 -18.64
C LEU A 502 -33.99 -17.57 -19.57
N ILE A 503 -33.22 -16.52 -19.28
CA ILE A 503 -32.01 -16.19 -20.02
C ILE A 503 -30.98 -17.31 -19.90
N VAL A 504 -30.74 -17.84 -18.69
CA VAL A 504 -29.81 -18.96 -18.47
C VAL A 504 -30.27 -20.20 -19.25
N VAL A 505 -31.56 -20.55 -19.20
CA VAL A 505 -32.12 -21.67 -19.99
C VAL A 505 -31.96 -21.42 -21.49
N ALA A 506 -32.24 -20.21 -21.97
CA ALA A 506 -32.08 -19.84 -23.38
C ALA A 506 -30.62 -19.94 -23.84
N VAL A 507 -29.66 -19.52 -23.00
CA VAL A 507 -28.22 -19.67 -23.28
C VAL A 507 -27.84 -21.15 -23.35
N ILE A 508 -28.26 -21.98 -22.40
CA ILE A 508 -27.99 -23.42 -22.40
C ILE A 508 -28.58 -24.08 -23.65
N VAL A 509 -29.85 -23.80 -23.98
CA VAL A 509 -30.50 -24.31 -25.18
C VAL A 509 -29.78 -23.83 -26.44
N GLY A 510 -29.38 -22.56 -26.50
CA GLY A 510 -28.61 -21.98 -27.60
C GLY A 510 -27.28 -22.70 -27.82
N VAL A 511 -26.53 -22.96 -26.75
CA VAL A 511 -25.27 -23.72 -26.79
C VAL A 511 -25.50 -25.15 -27.28
N VAL A 512 -26.52 -25.85 -26.76
CA VAL A 512 -26.87 -27.22 -27.19
C VAL A 512 -27.28 -27.25 -28.67
N LEU A 513 -28.12 -26.31 -29.11
CA LEU A 513 -28.55 -26.21 -30.51
C LEU A 513 -27.39 -25.86 -31.45
N PHE A 514 -26.48 -24.99 -31.01
CA PHE A 514 -25.28 -24.64 -31.75
C PHE A 514 -24.41 -25.88 -32.00
N PHE A 515 -24.04 -26.61 -30.95
CA PHE A 515 -23.21 -27.82 -31.08
C PHE A 515 -23.93 -28.93 -31.86
N ARG A 516 -25.25 -29.09 -31.69
CA ARG A 516 -26.06 -30.03 -32.48
C ARG A 516 -26.06 -29.66 -33.96
N THR A 517 -26.11 -28.37 -34.29
CA THR A 517 -26.09 -27.88 -35.67
C THR A 517 -24.73 -28.08 -36.31
N MET A 518 -23.63 -27.75 -35.60
CA MET A 518 -22.27 -28.03 -36.05
C MET A 518 -22.04 -29.53 -36.28
N GLY A 519 -22.52 -30.39 -35.38
CA GLY A 519 -22.48 -31.84 -35.54
C GLY A 519 -23.26 -32.34 -36.77
N LYS A 520 -24.45 -31.77 -37.05
CA LYS A 520 -25.22 -32.10 -38.27
C LYS A 520 -24.49 -31.68 -39.55
N ILE A 521 -23.87 -30.50 -39.56
CA ILE A 521 -23.07 -30.01 -40.70
C ILE A 521 -21.91 -30.98 -40.96
N ASN A 522 -21.15 -31.33 -39.92
CA ASN A 522 -20.00 -32.24 -40.04
C ASN A 522 -20.39 -33.63 -40.55
N ARG A 523 -21.51 -34.21 -40.08
CA ARG A 523 -22.02 -35.50 -40.58
C ARG A 523 -22.43 -35.45 -42.05
N ARG A 524 -23.09 -34.38 -42.51
CA ARG A 524 -23.48 -34.25 -43.94
C ARG A 524 -22.26 -34.13 -44.86
N VAL A 525 -21.24 -33.40 -44.42
CA VAL A 525 -20.02 -33.18 -45.20
C VAL A 525 -19.24 -34.48 -45.39
N ALA A 526 -19.24 -35.36 -44.40
CA ALA A 526 -18.59 -36.68 -44.46
C ALA A 526 -19.09 -37.55 -45.63
N VAL A 527 -20.33 -37.35 -46.10
CA VAL A 527 -20.99 -38.21 -47.11
C VAL A 527 -21.09 -37.52 -48.49
N SER A 528 -20.80 -36.21 -48.59
CA SER A 528 -21.21 -35.42 -49.76
C SER A 528 -20.30 -35.50 -50.99
N GLY A 529 -19.05 -35.98 -50.86
CA GLY A 529 -18.06 -36.10 -51.96
C GLY A 529 -17.70 -34.81 -52.72
N LYS A 530 -18.29 -33.67 -52.38
CA LYS A 530 -18.13 -32.37 -53.08
C LYS A 530 -17.05 -31.50 -52.42
N LYS A 531 -16.54 -30.49 -53.16
CA LYS A 531 -15.65 -29.46 -52.61
C LYS A 531 -16.31 -28.77 -51.41
N ARG A 532 -15.59 -28.70 -50.29
CA ARG A 532 -16.08 -28.17 -49.02
C ARG A 532 -16.17 -26.64 -49.05
N THR A 533 -17.20 -26.12 -48.41
CA THR A 533 -17.38 -24.68 -48.21
C THR A 533 -16.55 -24.21 -47.01
N PHE A 534 -16.20 -22.92 -46.99
CA PHE A 534 -15.43 -22.30 -45.90
C PHE A 534 -16.08 -22.56 -44.51
N TRP A 535 -17.39 -22.38 -44.39
CA TRP A 535 -18.10 -22.58 -43.12
C TRP A 535 -18.15 -24.05 -42.66
N GLN A 536 -18.09 -25.00 -43.59
CA GLN A 536 -17.98 -26.42 -43.24
C GLN A 536 -16.61 -26.75 -42.66
N GLU A 537 -15.54 -26.12 -43.15
CA GLU A 537 -14.18 -26.29 -42.63
C GLU A 537 -14.04 -25.64 -41.24
N VAL A 538 -14.67 -24.49 -41.01
CA VAL A 538 -14.74 -23.84 -39.69
C VAL A 538 -15.57 -24.67 -38.70
N ALA A 539 -16.73 -25.17 -39.12
CA ALA A 539 -17.59 -26.02 -38.29
C ALA A 539 -16.88 -27.30 -37.79
N TYR A 540 -15.86 -27.76 -38.53
CA TYR A 540 -15.06 -28.90 -38.15
C TYR A 540 -14.19 -28.66 -36.90
N GLY A 541 -13.79 -27.41 -36.62
CA GLY A 541 -13.05 -27.08 -35.40
C GLY A 541 -13.81 -27.42 -34.12
N PHE A 542 -15.13 -27.25 -34.10
CA PHE A 542 -15.97 -27.65 -32.97
C PHE A 542 -16.11 -29.16 -32.78
N HIS A 543 -15.74 -29.97 -33.79
CA HIS A 543 -15.63 -31.42 -33.64
C HIS A 543 -14.27 -31.81 -33.05
N VAL A 544 -13.19 -31.19 -33.55
CA VAL A 544 -11.81 -31.44 -33.11
C VAL A 544 -11.64 -31.24 -31.61
N ILE A 545 -12.29 -30.23 -31.01
CA ILE A 545 -12.17 -29.95 -29.57
C ILE A 545 -12.73 -31.07 -28.66
N PHE A 546 -13.64 -31.92 -29.15
CA PHE A 546 -14.23 -33.03 -28.39
C PHE A 546 -13.75 -34.41 -28.85
N HIS A 547 -13.23 -34.51 -30.08
CA HIS A 547 -12.72 -35.75 -30.66
C HIS A 547 -11.33 -35.49 -31.27
N PRO A 548 -10.30 -35.21 -30.43
CA PRO A 548 -9.01 -34.75 -30.93
C PRO A 548 -8.29 -35.79 -31.80
N PHE A 549 -8.33 -37.07 -31.44
CA PHE A 549 -7.65 -38.13 -32.20
C PHE A 549 -8.20 -38.26 -33.63
N ASP A 550 -9.49 -38.56 -33.77
CA ASP A 550 -10.16 -38.67 -35.07
C ASP A 550 -10.16 -37.31 -35.80
N GLY A 551 -10.34 -36.22 -35.06
CA GLY A 551 -10.40 -34.86 -35.58
C GLY A 551 -9.11 -34.45 -36.29
N PHE A 552 -7.96 -34.59 -35.63
CA PHE A 552 -6.67 -34.25 -36.25
C PHE A 552 -6.29 -35.24 -37.36
N TRP A 553 -6.71 -36.50 -37.26
CA TRP A 553 -6.48 -37.48 -38.32
C TRP A 553 -7.21 -37.09 -39.61
N ASP A 554 -8.49 -36.72 -39.49
CA ASP A 554 -9.33 -36.21 -40.57
C ASP A 554 -8.82 -34.87 -41.15
N LEU A 555 -8.23 -34.01 -40.31
CA LEU A 555 -7.60 -32.77 -40.77
C LEU A 555 -6.41 -33.08 -41.70
N LYS A 556 -5.58 -34.06 -41.35
CA LYS A 556 -4.40 -34.47 -42.14
C LYS A 556 -4.78 -35.28 -43.38
N HIS A 557 -5.59 -36.33 -43.25
CA HIS A 557 -5.82 -37.33 -44.31
C HIS A 557 -7.03 -37.00 -45.17
N GLU A 558 -8.18 -36.76 -44.52
CA GLU A 558 -9.43 -36.41 -45.20
C GLU A 558 -9.47 -34.94 -45.66
N LYS A 559 -8.44 -34.14 -45.32
CA LYS A 559 -8.30 -32.70 -45.59
C LYS A 559 -9.52 -31.89 -45.14
N ARG A 560 -10.12 -32.25 -43.99
CA ARG A 560 -11.35 -31.62 -43.46
C ARG A 560 -11.16 -30.16 -43.03
N GLY A 561 -9.91 -29.72 -42.87
CA GLY A 561 -9.57 -28.32 -42.65
C GLY A 561 -8.73 -27.72 -43.77
N SER A 562 -8.55 -26.40 -43.69
CA SER A 562 -7.84 -25.63 -44.70
C SER A 562 -7.07 -24.47 -44.07
N VAL A 563 -6.10 -23.94 -44.82
CA VAL A 563 -5.32 -22.76 -44.40
C VAL A 563 -6.21 -21.53 -44.20
N ARG A 564 -7.25 -21.35 -45.02
CA ARG A 564 -8.20 -20.22 -44.85
C ARG A 564 -8.99 -20.33 -43.54
N ALA A 565 -9.37 -21.53 -43.12
CA ALA A 565 -10.04 -21.75 -41.83
C ALA A 565 -9.04 -21.62 -40.66
N SER A 566 -7.78 -22.02 -40.84
CA SER A 566 -6.70 -21.77 -39.87
C SER A 566 -6.50 -20.27 -39.61
N LEU A 567 -6.42 -19.46 -40.68
CA LEU A 567 -6.32 -18.00 -40.55
C LEU A 567 -7.54 -17.40 -39.84
N PHE A 568 -8.73 -17.97 -40.04
CA PHE A 568 -9.93 -17.55 -39.31
C PHE A 568 -9.81 -17.80 -37.81
N PHE A 569 -9.37 -18.99 -37.36
CA PHE A 569 -9.19 -19.26 -35.93
C PHE A 569 -8.11 -18.39 -35.28
N ILE A 570 -7.03 -18.09 -36.00
CA ILE A 570 -6.00 -17.14 -35.56
C ILE A 570 -6.60 -15.74 -35.41
N ALA A 571 -7.32 -15.25 -36.44
CA ALA A 571 -7.96 -13.93 -36.40
C ALA A 571 -9.01 -13.85 -35.28
N LEU A 572 -9.79 -14.91 -35.07
CA LEU A 572 -10.78 -14.99 -34.01
C LEU A 572 -10.14 -15.01 -32.61
N ALA A 573 -9.00 -15.70 -32.44
CA ALA A 573 -8.24 -15.67 -31.19
C ALA A 573 -7.67 -14.25 -30.92
N ILE A 574 -7.11 -13.58 -31.93
CA ILE A 574 -6.65 -12.19 -31.81
C ILE A 574 -7.81 -11.26 -31.42
N ALA A 575 -8.95 -11.38 -32.11
CA ALA A 575 -10.14 -10.60 -31.81
C ALA A 575 -10.66 -10.89 -30.39
N THR A 576 -10.56 -12.14 -29.93
CA THR A 576 -10.94 -12.55 -28.57
C THR A 576 -10.07 -11.87 -27.52
N PHE A 577 -8.73 -11.92 -27.67
CA PHE A 577 -7.84 -11.27 -26.72
C PHE A 577 -7.92 -9.74 -26.78
N TYR A 578 -8.15 -9.18 -27.97
CA TYR A 578 -8.42 -7.75 -28.12
C TYR A 578 -9.73 -7.36 -27.40
N TYR A 579 -10.81 -8.12 -27.59
CA TYR A 579 -12.05 -7.91 -26.85
C TYR A 579 -11.87 -8.08 -25.35
N GLN A 580 -11.13 -9.09 -24.90
CA GLN A 580 -10.80 -9.28 -23.49
C GLN A 580 -10.05 -8.07 -22.92
N ALA A 581 -9.12 -7.48 -23.68
CA ALA A 581 -8.37 -6.32 -23.22
C ALA A 581 -9.23 -5.07 -23.03
N ILE A 582 -10.25 -4.85 -23.88
CA ILE A 582 -11.09 -3.63 -23.84
C ILE A 582 -12.45 -3.82 -23.17
N GLY A 583 -12.96 -5.04 -23.08
CA GLY A 583 -14.32 -5.37 -22.65
C GLY A 583 -14.42 -5.96 -21.24
N GLN A 584 -13.32 -5.98 -20.49
CA GLN A 584 -13.31 -6.39 -19.08
C GLN A 584 -14.05 -5.38 -18.20
N GLY A 585 -14.80 -5.89 -17.22
CA GLY A 585 -15.46 -5.07 -16.21
C GLY A 585 -14.48 -4.40 -15.24
N TYR A 586 -14.98 -3.40 -14.53
CA TYR A 586 -14.20 -2.55 -13.62
C TYR A 586 -13.35 -3.34 -12.60
N LEU A 587 -13.85 -4.45 -12.05
CA LEU A 587 -13.10 -5.25 -11.07
C LEU A 587 -11.82 -5.88 -11.64
N LEU A 588 -11.79 -6.23 -12.93
CA LEU A 588 -10.62 -6.83 -13.58
C LEU A 588 -9.71 -5.79 -14.24
N ASN A 589 -10.26 -4.63 -14.64
CA ASN A 589 -9.49 -3.54 -15.24
C ASN A 589 -9.89 -2.17 -14.69
N PRO A 590 -9.65 -1.89 -13.39
CA PRO A 590 -10.13 -0.66 -12.75
C PRO A 590 -9.50 0.61 -13.33
N ARG A 591 -8.28 0.48 -13.90
CA ARG A 591 -7.51 1.61 -14.46
C ARG A 591 -7.69 1.78 -15.96
N ASN A 592 -8.59 1.02 -16.60
CA ASN A 592 -8.81 1.06 -18.06
C ASN A 592 -7.50 1.00 -18.87
N ARG A 593 -6.59 0.11 -18.47
CA ARG A 593 -5.32 -0.09 -19.19
C ARG A 593 -5.55 -1.01 -20.37
N TYR A 594 -5.47 -0.46 -21.57
CA TYR A 594 -5.65 -1.21 -22.80
C TYR A 594 -4.31 -1.56 -23.43
N SER A 595 -4.20 -2.81 -23.90
CA SER A 595 -3.11 -3.23 -24.76
C SER A 595 -3.44 -2.90 -26.21
N SER A 596 -2.43 -2.55 -26.99
CA SER A 596 -2.63 -2.24 -28.42
C SER A 596 -3.02 -3.50 -29.20
N LEU A 597 -3.75 -3.32 -30.30
CA LEU A 597 -4.05 -4.42 -31.22
C LEU A 597 -2.77 -5.13 -31.70
N TRP A 598 -1.68 -4.37 -31.90
CA TRP A 598 -0.37 -4.89 -32.27
C TRP A 598 0.21 -5.83 -31.22
N ALA A 599 0.09 -5.49 -29.93
CA ALA A 599 0.55 -6.37 -28.85
C ALA A 599 -0.23 -7.69 -28.84
N GLN A 600 -1.55 -7.63 -29.07
CA GLN A 600 -2.40 -8.84 -29.13
C GLN A 600 -2.10 -9.70 -30.36
N LEU A 601 -1.86 -9.07 -31.51
CA LEU A 601 -1.45 -9.77 -32.73
C LEU A 601 -0.13 -10.51 -32.51
N ILE A 602 0.88 -9.84 -31.96
CA ILE A 602 2.19 -10.44 -31.65
C ILE A 602 2.02 -11.59 -30.65
N GLY A 603 1.23 -11.39 -29.59
CA GLY A 603 0.97 -12.38 -28.55
C GLY A 603 0.34 -13.69 -29.03
N VAL A 604 -0.39 -13.67 -30.16
CA VAL A 604 -0.96 -14.90 -30.77
C VAL A 604 -0.08 -15.44 -31.89
N VAL A 605 0.30 -14.58 -32.84
CA VAL A 605 0.95 -15.00 -34.08
C VAL A 605 2.37 -15.50 -33.82
N VAL A 606 3.14 -14.80 -32.99
CA VAL A 606 4.55 -15.15 -32.77
C VAL A 606 4.69 -16.50 -32.05
N PRO A 607 4.04 -16.76 -30.91
CA PRO A 607 4.14 -18.07 -30.25
C PRO A 607 3.64 -19.21 -31.14
N LEU A 608 2.52 -19.02 -31.85
CA LEU A 608 1.98 -20.03 -32.76
C LEU A 608 2.97 -20.34 -33.89
N PHE A 609 3.50 -19.32 -34.56
CA PHE A 609 4.41 -19.50 -35.68
C PHE A 609 5.75 -20.08 -35.24
N LEU A 610 6.28 -19.63 -34.09
CA LEU A 610 7.48 -20.21 -33.49
C LEU A 610 7.28 -21.69 -33.17
N PHE A 611 6.14 -22.05 -32.58
CA PHE A 611 5.83 -23.44 -32.28
C PHE A 611 5.75 -24.28 -33.57
N VAL A 612 5.01 -23.81 -34.58
CA VAL A 612 4.86 -24.51 -35.86
C VAL A 612 6.23 -24.68 -36.55
N LEU A 613 7.05 -23.63 -36.59
CA LEU A 613 8.38 -23.66 -37.20
C LEU A 613 9.32 -24.60 -36.45
N ALA A 614 9.41 -24.47 -35.13
CA ALA A 614 10.26 -25.30 -34.29
C ALA A 614 9.86 -26.78 -34.36
N ASN A 615 8.55 -27.05 -34.31
CA ASN A 615 8.01 -28.40 -34.36
C ASN A 615 8.28 -29.04 -35.73
N TRP A 616 8.08 -28.28 -36.81
CA TRP A 616 8.41 -28.72 -38.16
C TRP A 616 9.92 -28.97 -38.35
N CYS A 617 10.80 -28.12 -37.82
CA CYS A 617 12.25 -28.35 -37.90
C CYS A 617 12.66 -29.67 -37.22
N LEU A 618 12.03 -30.01 -36.10
CA LEU A 618 12.34 -31.21 -35.32
C LEU A 618 11.78 -32.50 -35.91
N THR A 619 10.89 -32.45 -36.92
CA THR A 619 10.40 -33.67 -37.57
C THR A 619 11.51 -34.45 -38.24
N THR A 620 12.56 -33.77 -38.69
CA THR A 620 13.75 -34.41 -39.28
C THR A 620 14.58 -35.18 -38.25
N LEU A 621 14.56 -34.75 -36.99
CA LEU A 621 15.30 -35.39 -35.89
C LEU A 621 14.50 -36.54 -35.26
N PHE A 622 13.18 -36.44 -35.28
CA PHE A 622 12.27 -37.38 -34.63
C PHE A 622 11.39 -38.14 -35.65
N ASP A 623 11.79 -38.28 -36.91
CA ASP A 623 11.04 -39.03 -37.95
C ASP A 623 9.53 -38.72 -37.98
N GLY A 624 9.17 -37.43 -38.05
CA GLY A 624 7.77 -36.98 -38.12
C GLY A 624 7.25 -36.85 -39.54
N GLU A 625 6.04 -37.35 -39.80
CA GLU A 625 5.46 -37.33 -41.16
C GLU A 625 4.79 -36.00 -41.56
N GLY A 626 4.39 -35.19 -40.59
CA GLY A 626 3.64 -33.96 -40.82
C GLY A 626 4.43 -32.88 -41.56
N SER A 627 3.82 -32.30 -42.60
CA SER A 627 4.37 -31.12 -43.27
C SER A 627 4.13 -29.85 -42.45
N PHE A 628 4.88 -28.77 -42.73
CA PHE A 628 4.66 -27.45 -42.12
C PHE A 628 3.18 -27.01 -42.21
N LYS A 629 2.55 -27.26 -43.36
CA LYS A 629 1.13 -26.95 -43.59
C LYS A 629 0.22 -27.75 -42.65
N ASP A 630 0.49 -29.04 -42.44
CA ASP A 630 -0.34 -29.88 -41.59
C ASP A 630 -0.19 -29.47 -40.11
N VAL A 631 1.03 -29.17 -39.66
CA VAL A 631 1.31 -28.66 -38.30
C VAL A 631 0.64 -27.30 -38.07
N PHE A 632 0.72 -26.40 -39.05
CA PHE A 632 0.04 -25.10 -39.00
C PHE A 632 -1.47 -25.24 -38.88
N ILE A 633 -2.08 -26.14 -39.67
CA ILE A 633 -3.53 -26.40 -39.60
C ILE A 633 -3.90 -26.97 -38.24
N ALA A 634 -3.19 -27.98 -37.74
CA ALA A 634 -3.46 -28.59 -36.45
C ALA A 634 -3.38 -27.55 -35.32
N CYS A 635 -2.28 -26.79 -35.22
CA CYS A 635 -2.10 -25.80 -34.16
C CYS A 635 -3.14 -24.67 -34.23
N SER A 636 -3.53 -24.23 -35.44
CA SER A 636 -4.53 -23.16 -35.59
C SER A 636 -5.93 -23.62 -35.18
N TYR A 637 -6.30 -24.87 -35.48
CA TYR A 637 -7.59 -25.45 -35.05
C TYR A 637 -7.63 -25.68 -33.53
N SER A 638 -6.49 -25.93 -32.89
CA SER A 638 -6.38 -26.02 -31.43
C SER A 638 -6.73 -24.73 -30.70
N LEU A 639 -6.76 -23.57 -31.37
CA LEU A 639 -7.19 -22.28 -30.79
C LEU A 639 -8.70 -22.19 -30.53
N THR A 640 -9.51 -23.10 -31.07
CA THR A 640 -10.98 -23.09 -30.97
C THR A 640 -11.55 -22.90 -29.54
N PRO A 641 -10.98 -23.49 -28.47
CA PRO A 641 -11.47 -23.28 -27.10
C PRO A 641 -11.33 -21.84 -26.60
N ILE A 642 -10.36 -21.07 -27.12
CA ILE A 642 -10.06 -19.70 -26.63
C ILE A 642 -11.28 -18.77 -26.83
N PRO A 643 -11.80 -18.55 -28.06
CA PRO A 643 -13.02 -17.76 -28.26
C PRO A 643 -14.24 -18.28 -27.49
N LEU A 644 -14.38 -19.61 -27.37
CA LEU A 644 -15.53 -20.24 -26.72
C LEU A 644 -15.60 -19.96 -25.22
N LEU A 645 -14.46 -19.85 -24.54
CA LEU A 645 -14.39 -19.70 -23.09
C LEU A 645 -14.09 -18.26 -22.67
N VAL A 646 -13.19 -17.58 -23.38
CA VAL A 646 -12.72 -16.24 -23.00
C VAL A 646 -13.75 -15.17 -23.31
N ILE A 647 -14.50 -15.26 -24.42
CA ILE A 647 -15.54 -14.25 -24.75
C ILE A 647 -16.65 -14.24 -23.69
N PRO A 648 -17.29 -15.39 -23.34
CA PRO A 648 -18.31 -15.39 -22.28
C PRO A 648 -17.77 -14.96 -20.91
N ALA A 649 -16.55 -15.37 -20.56
CA ALA A 649 -15.92 -14.96 -19.31
C ALA A 649 -15.67 -13.44 -19.26
N THR A 650 -15.27 -12.84 -20.38
CA THR A 650 -15.10 -11.38 -20.50
C THR A 650 -16.44 -10.67 -20.35
N ILE A 651 -17.51 -11.15 -20.99
CA ILE A 651 -18.85 -10.57 -20.81
C ILE A 651 -19.26 -10.65 -19.34
N TYR A 652 -19.11 -11.83 -18.71
CA TYR A 652 -19.46 -12.04 -17.31
C TYR A 652 -18.66 -11.16 -16.34
N SER A 653 -17.43 -10.78 -16.69
CA SER A 653 -16.62 -9.88 -15.86
C SER A 653 -17.24 -8.51 -15.61
N ASN A 654 -18.18 -8.06 -16.45
CA ASN A 654 -18.92 -6.82 -16.23
C ASN A 654 -20.02 -6.93 -15.19
N PHE A 655 -20.34 -8.17 -14.77
CA PHE A 655 -21.43 -8.45 -13.84
C PHE A 655 -20.95 -9.10 -12.54
N CYS A 656 -19.66 -9.45 -12.45
CA CYS A 656 -19.14 -10.17 -11.30
C CYS A 656 -18.97 -9.25 -10.07
N VAL A 657 -18.93 -9.88 -8.90
CA VAL A 657 -18.43 -9.27 -7.65
C VAL A 657 -17.05 -9.85 -7.33
N SER A 658 -16.29 -9.23 -6.43
CA SER A 658 -14.92 -9.66 -6.11
C SER A 658 -14.80 -11.14 -5.68
N ALA A 659 -15.84 -11.72 -5.08
CA ALA A 659 -15.85 -13.14 -4.72
C ALA A 659 -15.93 -14.10 -5.94
N GLU A 660 -16.27 -13.58 -7.11
CA GLU A 660 -16.50 -14.35 -8.34
C GLU A 660 -15.37 -14.13 -9.38
N THR A 661 -14.43 -13.22 -9.14
CA THR A 661 -13.35 -12.90 -10.10
C THR A 661 -12.43 -14.11 -10.35
N ASP A 662 -12.23 -14.95 -9.34
CA ASP A 662 -11.42 -16.17 -9.44
C ASP A 662 -12.03 -17.18 -10.42
N ILE A 663 -13.36 -17.20 -10.56
CA ILE A 663 -14.05 -18.07 -11.52
C ILE A 663 -13.68 -17.66 -12.96
N ILE A 664 -13.56 -16.37 -13.23
CA ILE A 664 -13.18 -15.85 -14.55
C ILE A 664 -11.73 -16.21 -14.86
N GLY A 665 -10.83 -16.05 -13.88
CA GLY A 665 -9.43 -16.49 -13.99
C GLY A 665 -9.31 -18.00 -14.23
N PHE A 666 -10.13 -18.80 -13.55
CA PHE A 666 -10.21 -20.25 -13.76
C PHE A 666 -10.67 -20.61 -15.17
N ILE A 667 -11.72 -19.96 -15.71
CA ILE A 667 -12.20 -20.20 -17.09
C ILE A 667 -11.10 -19.87 -18.11
N GLY A 668 -10.39 -18.75 -17.93
CA GLY A 668 -9.25 -18.40 -18.76
C GLY A 668 -8.16 -19.47 -18.71
N THR A 669 -7.80 -19.94 -17.51
CA THR A 669 -6.82 -21.01 -17.30
C THR A 669 -7.25 -22.31 -17.98
N LEU A 670 -8.51 -22.69 -17.84
CA LEU A 670 -9.09 -23.86 -18.48
C LEU A 670 -8.98 -23.78 -20.01
N ALA A 671 -9.19 -22.59 -20.60
CA ALA A 671 -9.07 -22.39 -22.04
C ALA A 671 -7.64 -22.65 -22.55
N PHE A 672 -6.61 -22.21 -21.80
CA PHE A 672 -5.21 -22.47 -22.14
C PHE A 672 -4.79 -23.92 -21.91
N ILE A 673 -5.28 -24.56 -20.84
CA ILE A 673 -5.07 -26.01 -20.63
C ILE A 673 -5.66 -26.80 -21.80
N TRP A 674 -6.89 -26.46 -22.21
CA TRP A 674 -7.55 -27.12 -23.33
C TRP A 674 -6.79 -26.91 -24.65
N LEU A 675 -6.34 -25.69 -24.92
CA LEU A 675 -5.46 -25.38 -26.05
C LEU A 675 -4.20 -26.26 -26.03
N GLY A 676 -3.52 -26.37 -24.89
CA GLY A 676 -2.31 -27.19 -24.74
C GLY A 676 -2.56 -28.68 -25.00
N ILE A 677 -3.66 -29.23 -24.49
CA ILE A 677 -4.08 -30.61 -24.74
C ILE A 677 -4.33 -30.84 -26.24
N LEU A 678 -5.01 -29.91 -26.92
CA LEU A 678 -5.28 -30.02 -28.35
C LEU A 678 -4.02 -29.86 -29.20
N VAL A 679 -3.09 -28.98 -28.84
CA VAL A 679 -1.79 -28.90 -29.50
C VAL A 679 -1.03 -30.21 -29.30
N PHE A 680 -1.03 -30.78 -28.09
CA PHE A 680 -0.36 -32.05 -27.80
C PHE A 680 -0.91 -33.20 -28.66
N PHE A 681 -2.22 -33.39 -28.71
CA PHE A 681 -2.82 -34.44 -29.54
C PHE A 681 -2.73 -34.11 -31.03
N GLY A 682 -2.80 -32.84 -31.39
CA GLY A 682 -2.63 -32.36 -32.76
C GLY A 682 -1.26 -32.71 -33.32
N THR A 683 -0.17 -32.46 -32.58
CA THR A 683 1.17 -32.86 -33.01
C THR A 683 1.33 -34.38 -33.05
N MET A 684 0.80 -35.08 -32.05
CA MET A 684 0.86 -36.55 -31.96
C MET A 684 0.29 -37.21 -33.23
N VAL A 685 -0.94 -36.83 -33.59
CA VAL A 685 -1.65 -37.42 -34.73
C VAL A 685 -1.09 -36.91 -36.06
N THR A 686 -0.66 -35.65 -36.13
CA THR A 686 -0.13 -35.08 -37.38
C THR A 686 1.19 -35.73 -37.79
N HIS A 687 2.05 -36.07 -36.82
CA HIS A 687 3.34 -36.70 -37.08
C HIS A 687 3.34 -38.22 -36.94
N ASP A 688 2.21 -38.83 -36.56
CA ASP A 688 2.09 -40.25 -36.24
C ASP A 688 3.07 -40.71 -35.14
N TYR A 689 3.15 -39.92 -34.07
CA TYR A 689 4.00 -40.21 -32.92
C TYR A 689 3.28 -41.07 -31.88
N SER A 690 4.04 -41.96 -31.23
CA SER A 690 3.61 -42.56 -29.97
C SER A 690 3.57 -41.50 -28.86
N LEU A 691 2.79 -41.74 -27.80
CA LEU A 691 2.60 -40.78 -26.71
C LEU A 691 3.94 -40.32 -26.09
N GLY A 692 4.83 -41.26 -25.78
CA GLY A 692 6.15 -40.97 -25.20
C GLY A 692 7.06 -40.18 -26.16
N LYS A 693 7.03 -40.53 -27.45
CA LYS A 693 7.79 -39.80 -28.48
C LYS A 693 7.28 -38.37 -28.63
N ASN A 694 5.96 -38.17 -28.68
CA ASN A 694 5.35 -36.85 -28.79
C ASN A 694 5.68 -35.96 -27.59
N PHE A 695 5.72 -36.50 -26.37
CA PHE A 695 6.12 -35.76 -25.18
C PHE A 695 7.55 -35.20 -25.31
N ILE A 696 8.51 -36.04 -25.73
CA ILE A 696 9.90 -35.63 -25.94
C ILE A 696 10.00 -34.61 -27.08
N THR A 697 9.27 -34.80 -28.18
CA THR A 697 9.29 -33.87 -29.31
C THR A 697 8.69 -32.51 -28.96
N ILE A 698 7.65 -32.45 -28.13
CA ILE A 698 7.10 -31.17 -27.63
C ILE A 698 8.12 -30.46 -26.73
N LEU A 699 8.78 -31.19 -25.83
CA LEU A 699 9.84 -30.60 -25.00
C LEU A 699 10.99 -30.05 -25.87
N GLY A 700 11.42 -30.82 -26.88
CA GLY A 700 12.37 -30.39 -27.88
C GLY A 700 11.89 -29.15 -28.65
N THR A 701 10.60 -29.09 -28.99
CA THR A 701 9.98 -27.95 -29.70
C THR A 701 10.07 -26.68 -28.86
N LEU A 702 9.75 -26.76 -27.57
CA LEU A 702 9.87 -25.60 -26.66
C LEU A 702 11.32 -25.12 -26.52
N ILE A 703 12.28 -26.05 -26.45
CA ILE A 703 13.72 -25.71 -26.44
C ILE A 703 14.12 -25.04 -27.76
N ALA A 704 13.70 -25.60 -28.89
CA ALA A 704 13.97 -25.04 -30.21
C ALA A 704 13.35 -23.64 -30.39
N MET A 705 12.15 -23.38 -29.84
CA MET A 705 11.56 -22.03 -29.83
C MET A 705 12.45 -21.03 -29.10
N VAL A 706 13.02 -21.40 -27.93
CA VAL A 706 13.95 -20.54 -27.19
C VAL A 706 15.21 -20.25 -28.01
N PHE A 707 15.78 -21.25 -28.67
CA PHE A 707 16.93 -21.05 -29.56
C PHE A 707 16.60 -20.15 -30.75
N ILE A 708 15.46 -20.34 -31.40
CA ILE A 708 15.02 -19.49 -32.53
C ILE A 708 14.84 -18.04 -32.06
N MET A 709 14.19 -17.82 -30.90
CA MET A 709 14.04 -16.48 -30.34
C MET A 709 15.39 -15.85 -30.00
N PHE A 710 16.30 -16.61 -29.40
CA PHE A 710 17.64 -16.13 -29.07
C PHE A 710 18.41 -15.68 -30.33
N ILE A 711 18.39 -16.48 -31.40
CA ILE A 711 19.00 -16.15 -32.68
C ILE A 711 18.34 -14.91 -33.29
N ALA A 712 17.02 -14.82 -33.25
CA ALA A 712 16.28 -13.67 -33.78
C ALA A 712 16.62 -12.36 -33.04
N VAL A 713 16.71 -12.40 -31.71
CA VAL A 713 17.12 -11.24 -30.88
C VAL A 713 18.57 -10.86 -31.16
N LEU A 714 19.48 -11.82 -31.26
CA LEU A 714 20.89 -11.58 -31.58
C LEU A 714 21.02 -10.92 -32.96
N PHE A 715 20.33 -11.45 -33.97
CA PHE A 715 20.36 -10.92 -35.33
C PHE A 715 19.75 -9.52 -35.41
N THR A 716 18.62 -9.28 -34.73
CA THR A 716 17.98 -7.95 -34.65
C THR A 716 18.91 -6.95 -33.96
N THR A 717 19.61 -7.36 -32.91
CA THR A 717 20.60 -6.52 -32.22
C THR A 717 21.77 -6.17 -33.13
N LEU A 718 22.26 -7.15 -33.91
CA LEU A 718 23.35 -6.93 -34.86
C LEU A 718 22.93 -5.99 -35.99
N ILE A 719 21.74 -6.19 -36.57
CA ILE A 719 21.17 -5.26 -37.57
C ILE A 719 21.02 -3.86 -36.98
N GLY A 720 20.50 -3.74 -35.74
CA GLY A 720 20.38 -2.45 -35.06
C GLY A 720 21.71 -1.73 -34.92
N LYS A 721 22.79 -2.45 -34.60
CA LYS A 721 24.15 -1.89 -34.58
C LYS A 721 24.63 -1.44 -35.97
N ILE A 722 24.35 -2.23 -37.02
CA ILE A 722 24.70 -1.87 -38.40
C ILE A 722 23.93 -0.63 -38.85
N VAL A 723 22.62 -0.57 -38.58
CA VAL A 723 21.78 0.60 -38.89
C VAL A 723 22.26 1.83 -38.12
N SER A 724 22.57 1.68 -36.82
CA SER A 724 23.14 2.76 -36.01
C SER A 724 24.46 3.26 -36.60
N LEU A 725 25.37 2.35 -36.98
CA LEU A 725 26.62 2.70 -37.65
C LEU A 725 26.39 3.49 -38.95
N ILE A 726 25.49 3.02 -39.82
CA ILE A 726 25.15 3.71 -41.08
C ILE A 726 24.53 5.09 -40.79
N THR A 727 23.61 5.17 -39.82
CA THR A 727 22.94 6.42 -39.45
C THR A 727 23.93 7.43 -38.91
N ASN A 728 24.88 7.00 -38.08
CA ASN A 728 25.96 7.83 -37.57
C ASN A 728 26.86 8.34 -38.70
N ILE A 729 27.21 7.49 -39.68
CA ILE A 729 27.99 7.89 -40.86
C ILE A 729 27.23 8.94 -41.69
N VAL A 730 25.94 8.72 -41.95
CA VAL A 730 25.11 9.69 -42.70
C VAL A 730 25.02 11.02 -41.95
N THR A 731 24.82 10.97 -40.64
CA THR A 731 24.74 12.17 -39.79
C THR A 731 26.06 12.95 -39.79
N GLU A 732 27.20 12.26 -39.70
CA GLU A 732 28.53 12.87 -39.79
C GLU A 732 28.80 13.52 -41.15
N ILE A 733 28.35 12.90 -42.25
CA ILE A 733 28.43 13.48 -43.60
C ILE A 733 27.55 14.73 -43.70
N GLN A 734 26.34 14.71 -43.15
CA GLN A 734 25.44 15.87 -43.11
C GLN A 734 26.01 17.03 -42.29
N TYR A 735 26.75 16.77 -41.22
CA TYR A 735 27.42 17.82 -40.44
C TYR A 735 28.67 18.41 -41.12
N ARG A 736 29.23 17.71 -42.12
CA ARG A 736 30.45 18.13 -42.84
C ARG A 736 30.17 18.79 -44.20
N MET A 737 28.93 18.75 -44.68
CA MET A 737 28.44 19.56 -45.81
C MET A 737 27.83 20.86 -45.29
#